data_AF-A0A3N9NHT0-F1
#
_entry.id   AF-A0A3N9NHT0-F1
#
_cell.length_a   1.000
_cell.length_b   1.000
_cell.length_c   1.000
_cell.angle_alpha   90.00
_cell.angle_beta   90.00
_cell.angle_gamma   90.00
#
_symmetry.space_group_name_H-M   'P 1'
#
loop_
_entity.id
_entity.type
_entity.pdbx_description
1 polymer ?
#
loop_
_entity_poly.entity_id
_entity_poly.type
_entity_poly.pdbx_seq_one_letter_code
_entity_poly.pdbx_strand_id
1 'polypeptide(L)'
;MKYLLFFFPLLTFIFFTTCQKSPRLMVTFPVLSDTLSAEEQAAIQFLRESSEFDVQFIPAVNITAEIQNAEILWLHIPDSSSYQKWLSHRDKLQLLRSCYDAGGKLLLTDYASLLPYEWGVESQKPSIETVDIKDDWLFDKKGLQSFRGHPVFSGLFGGTFLWDAYQDHQLDAIGYFENDFPADGRVVAVAKSYIRIHGNHKLMTEYRKDGGRMITVGAFVIFSERNRLQQHLNKFISNCLMYLRGDLNEGPETYWKKYELKPQEFSISTAELSPAVSSGIKPETIPDMLLKRSPAGENFYDINGRRALVMGQEKGGIDELWIHPFMVLRDYQAGIAWNDSVLWLKHLPVSVEIRPESFTRNYTLPEGNLREVIVPALNKPGIIIHYDFQTAFPQRLIIKYRTNLRWMWPYDENAVGDIWYAYDPELEAFHFRDSSEDLYGVVGADQSPIAHFAGQYADIVWDGQGFTGEKTDLNQVYQAFEFDIGSGGNNILNIAVAGTNMGQQKALDTYQTLLSDPRKVYDAGFSHYQNLLERTVQIESPDPQFNQFWKWAIVGTDRFLAHTPGVGTGLLAGFSTTARGWGGGHKISGRPGYAWYFGRDSEWAGFAIDDYGDVELVKQQLEFLQKYQDISGKIFHEISTSGVVHFDAADATPLYIILAAHYLRASGDVNFIRRSWNHIQKALEFLYSTDTDQDLLIENTNVGHGWVEGGKLWGAHTTLYLAALWAQTLRESAYMAACLDKNTWAERYNREADQIIQIINSDFWNDSTGFYHYGKMKDGSYNPERTVLPAVGMYYGLMDRDKVETMLEEFSGNGFSTNW
;
A
#
# COMPACT_ATOMS: atom_id res chain seq x y z
N MET A 1 4.58 35.86 63.69
CA MET A 1 5.10 37.23 63.60
C MET A 1 5.49 37.48 62.14
N LYS A 2 4.81 38.43 61.49
CA LYS A 2 5.13 39.19 60.25
C LYS A 2 5.94 38.55 59.09
N TYR A 3 5.29 38.50 57.93
CA TYR A 3 5.72 38.84 56.55
C TYR A 3 7.16 38.59 56.09
N LEU A 4 7.31 37.92 54.94
CA LEU A 4 8.14 38.43 53.84
C LEU A 4 7.58 37.97 52.48
N LEU A 5 7.16 38.94 51.65
CA LEU A 5 6.87 38.77 50.23
C LEU A 5 8.17 38.56 49.46
N PHE A 6 8.18 37.63 48.51
CA PHE A 6 9.10 37.66 47.37
C PHE A 6 8.29 37.67 46.07
N PHE A 7 8.27 38.84 45.43
CA PHE A 7 7.90 39.03 44.05
C PHE A 7 9.02 38.48 43.15
N PHE A 8 8.71 37.52 42.29
CA PHE A 8 9.54 37.16 41.13
C PHE A 8 8.88 37.75 39.87
N PRO A 9 9.60 38.49 39.02
CA PRO A 9 9.02 39.00 37.79
C PRO A 9 8.93 37.88 36.75
N LEU A 10 7.74 37.75 36.17
CA LEU A 10 7.49 36.92 34.99
C LEU A 10 8.23 37.56 33.81
N LEU A 11 9.43 37.07 33.48
CA LEU A 11 10.10 37.42 32.23
C LEU A 11 9.43 36.64 31.10
N THR A 12 8.50 37.30 30.40
CA THR A 12 7.95 36.84 29.14
C THR A 12 9.07 36.87 28.10
N PHE A 13 9.75 35.75 27.88
CA PHE A 13 10.65 35.59 26.73
C PHE A 13 9.78 35.49 25.46
N ILE A 14 9.53 36.64 24.85
CA ILE A 14 9.06 36.70 23.47
C ILE A 14 10.23 36.25 22.61
N PHE A 15 10.24 34.98 22.21
CA PHE A 15 11.04 34.55 21.06
C PHE A 15 10.46 35.25 19.83
N PHE A 16 10.99 36.42 19.48
CA PHE A 16 11.01 36.85 18.10
C PHE A 16 11.95 35.89 17.37
N THR A 17 11.42 34.77 16.89
CA THR A 17 12.02 34.08 15.77
C THR A 17 11.89 35.02 14.59
N THR A 18 12.89 35.86 14.38
CA THR A 18 13.15 36.41 13.06
C THR A 18 13.35 35.20 12.16
N CYS A 19 12.31 34.84 11.40
CA CYS A 19 12.40 33.87 10.34
C CYS A 19 13.37 34.45 9.32
N GLN A 20 14.67 34.20 9.48
CA GLN A 20 15.64 34.35 8.41
C GLN A 20 15.12 33.42 7.32
N LYS A 21 14.49 33.99 6.28
CA LYS A 21 14.13 33.22 5.08
C LYS A 21 15.41 32.56 4.61
N SER A 22 15.41 31.23 4.52
CA SER A 22 16.49 30.50 3.87
C SER A 22 16.77 31.14 2.51
N PRO A 23 18.04 31.30 2.11
CA PRO A 23 18.37 31.83 0.81
C PRO A 23 17.69 30.97 -0.27
N ARG A 24 16.96 31.63 -1.17
CA ARG A 24 16.36 30.98 -2.33
C ARG A 24 17.43 30.33 -3.19
N LEU A 25 17.08 29.20 -3.78
CA LEU A 25 17.96 28.43 -4.64
C LEU A 25 18.01 29.06 -6.04
N MET A 26 19.20 29.39 -6.52
CA MET A 26 19.37 29.94 -7.87
C MET A 26 19.37 28.82 -8.91
N VAL A 27 18.38 28.83 -9.80
CA VAL A 27 18.26 27.89 -10.92
C VAL A 27 18.70 28.59 -12.21
N THR A 28 19.82 28.14 -12.77
CA THR A 28 20.28 28.56 -14.10
C THR A 28 19.54 27.76 -15.16
N PHE A 29 18.81 28.44 -16.04
CA PHE A 29 17.95 27.85 -17.06
C PHE A 29 18.43 28.24 -18.47
N PRO A 30 19.25 27.39 -19.13
CA PRO A 30 19.77 27.68 -20.47
C PRO A 30 18.68 27.55 -21.53
N VAL A 31 18.63 28.48 -22.50
CA VAL A 31 17.65 28.50 -23.60
C VAL A 31 18.34 28.73 -24.94
N LEU A 32 17.75 28.26 -26.04
CA LEU A 32 18.40 28.38 -27.36
C LEU A 32 18.44 29.81 -27.90
N SER A 33 17.43 30.62 -27.60
CA SER A 33 17.31 31.98 -28.13
C SER A 33 16.76 32.95 -27.09
N ASP A 34 16.90 34.25 -27.34
CA ASP A 34 16.31 35.29 -26.49
C ASP A 34 14.76 35.27 -26.51
N THR A 35 14.18 34.66 -27.56
CA THR A 35 12.74 34.44 -27.66
C THR A 35 12.41 33.06 -27.12
N LEU A 36 11.78 33.03 -25.95
CA LEU A 36 11.37 31.81 -25.27
C LEU A 36 10.16 31.18 -25.97
N SER A 37 10.17 29.86 -26.15
CA SER A 37 8.99 29.07 -26.50
C SER A 37 7.92 29.12 -25.40
N ALA A 38 6.68 28.73 -25.71
CA ALA A 38 5.60 28.68 -24.72
C ALA A 38 5.96 27.78 -23.53
N GLU A 39 6.62 26.66 -23.79
CA GLU A 39 7.08 25.71 -22.77
C GLU A 39 8.17 26.31 -21.88
N GLU A 40 9.21 26.91 -22.46
CA GLU A 40 10.27 27.56 -21.68
C GLU A 40 9.71 28.71 -20.83
N GLN A 41 8.76 29.49 -21.36
CA GLN A 41 8.09 30.54 -20.59
C GLN A 41 7.32 29.98 -19.39
N ALA A 42 6.57 28.89 -19.58
CA ALA A 42 5.77 28.28 -18.53
C ALA A 42 6.66 27.65 -17.43
N ALA A 43 7.73 26.93 -17.80
CA ALA A 43 8.68 26.37 -16.85
C ALA A 43 9.41 27.45 -16.03
N ILE A 44 9.83 28.55 -16.68
CA ILE A 44 10.43 29.71 -15.99
C ILE A 44 9.41 30.40 -15.08
N GLN A 45 8.14 30.49 -15.49
CA GLN A 45 7.08 31.07 -14.67
C GLN A 45 6.84 30.25 -13.40
N PHE A 46 6.81 28.92 -13.49
CA PHE A 46 6.76 28.03 -12.33
C PHE A 46 7.88 28.35 -11.32
N LEU A 47 9.13 28.50 -11.79
CA LEU A 47 10.25 28.85 -10.91
C LEU A 47 10.07 30.21 -10.24
N ARG A 48 9.56 31.21 -10.97
CA ARG A 48 9.32 32.58 -10.45
C ARG A 48 8.21 32.66 -9.42
N GLU A 49 7.17 31.84 -9.59
CA GLU A 49 6.03 31.77 -8.67
C GLU A 49 6.36 30.98 -7.39
N SER A 50 7.34 30.08 -7.46
CA SER A 50 7.82 29.37 -6.29
C SER A 50 8.44 30.31 -5.25
N SER A 51 8.15 30.05 -3.98
CA SER A 51 8.81 30.74 -2.88
C SER A 51 10.26 30.27 -2.65
N GLU A 52 10.65 29.14 -3.24
CA GLU A 52 11.89 28.40 -3.00
C GLU A 52 13.02 28.77 -3.98
N PHE A 53 12.66 29.23 -5.19
CA PHE A 53 13.60 29.41 -6.30
C PHE A 53 13.72 30.88 -6.73
N ASP A 54 14.92 31.23 -7.18
CA ASP A 54 15.14 32.34 -8.09
C ASP A 54 15.66 31.75 -9.42
N VAL A 55 15.36 32.40 -10.55
CA VAL A 55 15.73 31.87 -11.87
C VAL A 55 16.59 32.85 -12.66
N GLN A 56 17.69 32.33 -13.21
CA GLN A 56 18.54 33.01 -14.17
C GLN A 56 18.43 32.29 -15.51
N PHE A 57 17.67 32.85 -16.46
CA PHE A 57 17.63 32.31 -17.81
C PHE A 57 18.84 32.81 -18.62
N ILE A 58 19.49 31.93 -19.38
CA ILE A 58 20.70 32.26 -20.15
C ILE A 58 20.55 31.80 -21.60
N PRO A 59 20.42 32.73 -22.56
CA PRO A 59 20.42 32.42 -23.99
C PRO A 59 21.72 31.74 -24.44
N ALA A 60 21.65 30.84 -25.41
CA ALA A 60 22.79 30.02 -25.85
C ALA A 60 24.00 30.85 -26.28
N VAL A 61 23.76 32.02 -26.88
CA VAL A 61 24.80 32.99 -27.25
C VAL A 61 25.61 33.50 -26.05
N ASN A 62 24.99 33.56 -24.87
CA ASN A 62 25.56 34.05 -23.62
C ASN A 62 26.09 32.93 -22.71
N ILE A 63 25.99 31.66 -23.12
CA ILE A 63 26.61 30.56 -22.39
C ILE A 63 28.13 30.65 -22.57
N THR A 64 28.83 30.92 -21.47
CA THR A 64 30.29 31.01 -21.35
C THR A 64 30.81 29.99 -20.34
N ALA A 65 32.13 29.92 -20.13
CA ALA A 65 32.73 29.04 -19.13
C ALA A 65 32.31 29.35 -17.68
N GLU A 66 31.78 30.55 -17.39
CA GLU A 66 31.31 30.92 -16.04
C GLU A 66 30.10 30.10 -15.58
N ILE A 67 29.39 29.45 -16.51
CA ILE A 67 28.25 28.58 -16.20
C ILE A 67 28.62 27.42 -15.27
N GLN A 68 29.90 27.04 -15.18
CA GLN A 68 30.41 26.06 -14.21
C GLN A 68 30.15 26.45 -12.75
N ASN A 69 29.94 27.75 -12.48
CA ASN A 69 29.65 28.28 -11.14
C ASN A 69 28.13 28.29 -10.83
N ALA A 70 27.27 27.81 -11.73
CA ALA A 70 25.85 27.72 -11.48
C ALA A 70 25.57 26.84 -10.25
N GLU A 71 24.71 27.30 -9.35
CA GLU A 71 24.31 26.52 -8.16
C GLU A 71 23.56 25.24 -8.59
N ILE A 72 22.55 25.40 -9.44
CA ILE A 72 21.91 24.31 -10.18
C ILE A 72 21.68 24.74 -11.62
N LEU A 73 21.90 23.81 -12.55
CA LEU A 73 21.57 23.97 -13.96
C LEU A 73 20.38 23.07 -14.31
N TRP A 74 19.30 23.64 -14.82
CA TRP A 74 18.17 22.88 -15.36
C TRP A 74 18.09 23.11 -16.87
N LEU A 75 18.37 22.05 -17.64
CA LEU A 75 18.18 22.05 -19.09
C LEU A 75 16.94 21.24 -19.44
N HIS A 76 15.93 21.94 -19.93
CA HIS A 76 14.66 21.38 -20.36
C HIS A 76 14.57 21.45 -21.90
N ILE A 77 14.39 20.29 -22.55
CA ILE A 77 14.25 20.21 -24.01
C ILE A 77 12.96 19.42 -24.31
N PRO A 78 11.86 20.09 -24.65
CA PRO A 78 10.54 19.44 -24.68
C PRO A 78 10.30 18.56 -25.91
N ASP A 79 11.03 18.80 -27.00
CA ASP A 79 10.73 18.17 -28.28
C ASP A 79 12.00 17.86 -29.12
N SER A 80 11.83 16.98 -30.11
CA SER A 80 12.91 16.55 -30.99
C SER A 80 13.49 17.67 -31.85
N SER A 81 12.71 18.68 -32.26
CA SER A 81 13.21 19.82 -33.05
C SER A 81 14.17 20.66 -32.21
N SER A 82 13.78 20.95 -30.97
CA SER A 82 14.60 21.66 -29.98
C SER A 82 15.87 20.88 -29.66
N TYR A 83 15.79 19.55 -29.55
CA TYR A 83 16.96 18.69 -29.38
C TYR A 83 17.94 18.79 -30.55
N GLN A 84 17.47 18.70 -31.81
CA GLN A 84 18.34 18.84 -32.98
C GLN A 84 19.01 20.22 -33.05
N LYS A 85 18.30 21.29 -32.66
CA LYS A 85 18.88 22.63 -32.57
C LYS A 85 19.99 22.70 -31.52
N TRP A 86 19.81 22.10 -30.34
CA TRP A 86 20.88 21.99 -29.34
C TRP A 86 22.09 21.22 -29.86
N LEU A 87 21.90 20.10 -30.57
CA LEU A 87 22.99 19.33 -31.17
C LEU A 87 23.81 20.11 -32.22
N SER A 88 23.22 21.14 -32.84
CA SER A 88 23.95 22.04 -33.74
C SER A 88 24.87 23.04 -33.00
N HIS A 89 24.69 23.22 -31.69
CA HIS A 89 25.48 24.10 -30.81
C HIS A 89 26.40 23.28 -29.88
N ARG A 90 27.23 22.41 -30.48
CA ARG A 90 28.08 21.46 -29.72
C ARG A 90 29.03 22.14 -28.74
N ASP A 91 29.56 23.31 -29.09
CA ASP A 91 30.41 24.12 -28.22
C ASP A 91 29.67 24.50 -26.92
N LYS A 92 28.39 24.88 -27.03
CA LYS A 92 27.56 25.22 -25.88
C LYS A 92 27.23 24.01 -25.04
N LEU A 93 26.88 22.88 -25.65
CA LEU A 93 26.65 21.62 -24.92
C LEU A 93 27.89 21.16 -24.14
N GLN A 94 29.11 21.37 -24.67
CA GLN A 94 30.34 21.07 -23.93
C GLN A 94 30.55 22.01 -22.73
N LEU A 95 30.15 23.29 -22.83
CA LEU A 95 30.16 24.21 -21.68
C LEU A 95 29.15 23.82 -20.60
N LEU A 96 27.97 23.30 -20.98
CA LEU A 96 26.99 22.80 -20.00
C LEU A 96 27.50 21.53 -19.32
N ARG A 97 28.12 20.63 -20.09
CA ARG A 97 28.80 19.45 -19.54
C ARG A 97 29.88 19.84 -18.54
N SER A 98 30.66 20.90 -18.80
CA SER A 98 31.74 21.29 -17.88
C SER A 98 31.24 21.67 -16.48
N CYS A 99 29.96 22.07 -16.33
CA CYS A 99 29.34 22.20 -15.00
C CYS A 99 29.37 20.87 -14.24
N TYR A 100 28.97 19.77 -14.87
CA TYR A 100 28.96 18.45 -14.26
C TYR A 100 30.38 17.97 -13.93
N ASP A 101 31.31 18.14 -14.87
CA ASP A 101 32.73 17.77 -14.67
C ASP A 101 33.40 18.61 -13.55
N ALA A 102 32.92 19.83 -13.29
CA ALA A 102 33.39 20.70 -12.21
C ALA A 102 32.71 20.45 -10.84
N GLY A 103 31.89 19.41 -10.72
CA GLY A 103 31.19 19.08 -9.46
C GLY A 103 29.78 19.65 -9.32
N GLY A 104 29.27 20.30 -10.38
CA GLY A 104 27.98 20.97 -10.41
C GLY A 104 26.76 20.04 -10.39
N LYS A 105 25.58 20.65 -10.31
CA LYS A 105 24.28 19.98 -10.14
C LYS A 105 23.40 20.21 -11.35
N LEU A 106 22.99 19.14 -12.02
CA LEU A 106 22.24 19.21 -13.27
C LEU A 106 20.90 18.47 -13.19
N LEU A 107 19.82 19.13 -13.60
CA LEU A 107 18.55 18.51 -13.92
C LEU A 107 18.36 18.54 -15.43
N LEU A 108 18.14 17.38 -16.04
CA LEU A 108 17.87 17.23 -17.46
C LEU A 108 16.47 16.62 -17.63
N THR A 109 15.59 17.28 -18.37
CA THR A 109 14.20 16.81 -18.55
C THR A 109 13.84 16.60 -20.02
N ASP A 110 13.01 15.59 -20.27
CA ASP A 110 12.53 15.11 -21.57
C ASP A 110 13.70 14.79 -22.51
N TYR A 111 13.79 15.42 -23.68
CA TYR A 111 14.85 15.13 -24.67
C TYR A 111 16.26 15.46 -24.15
N ALA A 112 16.40 16.28 -23.12
CA ALA A 112 17.70 16.52 -22.48
C ALA A 112 18.27 15.23 -21.85
N SER A 113 17.44 14.22 -21.59
CA SER A 113 17.85 12.92 -21.06
C SER A 113 18.72 12.09 -22.03
N LEU A 114 18.81 12.49 -23.30
CA LEU A 114 19.76 11.93 -24.28
C LEU A 114 21.19 12.45 -24.10
N LEU A 115 21.37 13.61 -23.46
CA LEU A 115 22.66 14.30 -23.37
C LEU A 115 23.75 13.58 -22.57
N PRO A 116 23.46 12.80 -21.50
CA PRO A 116 24.50 12.00 -20.85
C PRO A 116 25.26 11.10 -21.84
N TYR A 117 24.57 10.54 -22.84
CA TYR A 117 25.21 9.78 -23.91
C TYR A 117 26.03 10.68 -24.86
N GLU A 118 25.46 11.80 -25.30
CA GLU A 118 26.16 12.76 -26.18
C GLU A 118 27.42 13.36 -25.51
N TRP A 119 27.42 13.43 -24.18
CA TRP A 119 28.56 13.86 -23.36
C TRP A 119 29.55 12.72 -23.05
N GLY A 120 29.22 11.46 -23.37
CA GLY A 120 30.04 10.29 -23.02
C GLY A 120 30.10 10.03 -21.51
N VAL A 121 29.10 10.50 -20.76
CA VAL A 121 28.89 10.14 -19.34
C VAL A 121 28.18 8.79 -19.23
N GLU A 122 27.37 8.47 -20.24
CA GLU A 122 26.64 7.20 -20.35
C GLU A 122 27.04 6.50 -21.65
N SER A 123 27.42 5.22 -21.53
CA SER A 123 27.87 4.40 -22.66
C SER A 123 26.71 3.84 -23.47
N GLN A 124 25.57 3.56 -22.84
CA GLN A 124 24.37 3.04 -23.50
C GLN A 124 23.37 4.16 -23.79
N LYS A 125 23.15 4.43 -25.08
CA LYS A 125 22.19 5.43 -25.52
C LYS A 125 20.76 5.05 -25.11
N PRO A 126 19.99 5.95 -24.45
CA PRO A 126 18.56 5.72 -24.23
C PRO A 126 17.79 5.82 -25.56
N SER A 127 16.69 5.09 -25.64
CA SER A 127 15.76 5.12 -26.78
C SER A 127 14.60 6.07 -26.53
N ILE A 128 13.82 6.30 -27.58
CA ILE A 128 12.62 7.14 -27.56
C ILE A 128 11.44 6.24 -27.92
N GLU A 129 10.42 6.21 -27.09
CA GLU A 129 9.14 5.56 -27.37
C GLU A 129 8.01 6.58 -27.32
N THR A 130 7.08 6.50 -28.26
CA THR A 130 5.88 7.34 -28.26
C THR A 130 4.80 6.69 -27.41
N VAL A 131 4.28 7.44 -26.45
CA VAL A 131 3.24 7.05 -25.50
C VAL A 131 1.94 7.74 -25.90
N ASP A 132 0.92 6.95 -26.18
CA ASP A 132 -0.44 7.46 -26.35
C ASP A 132 -1.01 7.89 -25.00
N ILE A 133 -1.60 9.09 -24.98
CA ILE A 133 -2.39 9.64 -23.87
C ILE A 133 -3.82 9.82 -24.35
N LYS A 134 -4.77 9.34 -23.55
CA LYS A 134 -6.20 9.49 -23.80
C LYS A 134 -6.88 10.32 -22.71
N ASP A 135 -7.76 11.22 -23.10
CA ASP A 135 -8.70 11.89 -22.18
C ASP A 135 -9.98 11.04 -22.08
N ASP A 136 -9.87 9.87 -21.45
CA ASP A 136 -11.00 8.98 -21.18
C ASP A 136 -11.63 9.17 -19.79
N TRP A 137 -11.30 10.30 -19.14
CA TRP A 137 -11.68 10.73 -17.78
C TRP A 137 -11.20 9.85 -16.64
N LEU A 138 -10.59 8.72 -16.95
CA LEU A 138 -10.57 7.63 -16.02
C LEU A 138 -9.15 7.36 -15.61
N PHE A 139 -8.27 6.84 -16.45
CA PHE A 139 -7.10 6.19 -15.87
C PHE A 139 -5.81 6.33 -16.66
N ASP A 140 -5.75 7.15 -17.71
CA ASP A 140 -4.54 7.30 -18.51
C ASP A 140 -3.52 8.33 -17.98
N LYS A 141 -3.50 8.50 -16.65
CA LYS A 141 -2.50 9.32 -15.96
C LYS A 141 -1.13 8.67 -16.11
N LYS A 142 -0.11 9.47 -16.43
CA LYS A 142 1.28 9.00 -16.56
C LYS A 142 2.16 9.60 -15.47
N GLY A 143 3.10 8.80 -14.99
CA GLY A 143 3.90 9.15 -13.83
C GLY A 143 5.16 8.33 -13.68
N LEU A 144 5.77 8.46 -12.51
CA LEU A 144 7.02 7.80 -12.14
C LEU A 144 6.90 7.15 -10.76
N GLN A 145 7.53 6.00 -10.60
CA GLN A 145 7.58 5.25 -9.35
C GLN A 145 9.02 4.87 -9.00
N SER A 146 9.47 5.25 -7.80
CA SER A 146 10.77 4.82 -7.28
C SER A 146 10.76 3.35 -6.85
N PHE A 147 11.96 2.78 -6.69
CA PHE A 147 12.10 1.37 -6.34
C PHE A 147 11.60 1.04 -4.92
N ARG A 148 12.12 1.69 -3.88
CA ARG A 148 11.67 1.56 -2.47
C ARG A 148 11.67 2.90 -1.74
N GLY A 149 11.63 3.98 -2.53
CA GLY A 149 11.80 5.34 -2.06
C GLY A 149 13.03 6.00 -2.65
N HIS A 150 12.90 7.29 -2.89
CA HIS A 150 13.95 8.21 -3.27
C HIS A 150 13.54 9.61 -2.83
N PRO A 151 14.43 10.48 -2.31
CA PRO A 151 14.03 11.78 -1.74
C PRO A 151 13.27 12.68 -2.72
N VAL A 152 13.49 12.54 -4.03
CA VAL A 152 12.73 13.26 -5.09
C VAL A 152 11.21 13.02 -5.02
N PHE A 153 10.74 11.96 -4.36
CA PHE A 153 9.33 11.68 -4.12
C PHE A 153 8.85 12.06 -2.71
N SER A 154 9.57 12.94 -2.00
CA SER A 154 9.14 13.43 -0.68
C SER A 154 7.79 14.15 -0.76
N GLY A 155 6.85 13.75 0.10
CA GLY A 155 5.45 14.19 0.05
C GLY A 155 4.65 13.64 -1.13
N LEU A 156 5.21 12.67 -1.87
CA LEU A 156 4.61 12.02 -3.03
C LEU A 156 4.67 10.48 -2.90
N PHE A 157 4.69 9.98 -1.66
CA PHE A 157 4.52 8.55 -1.33
C PHE A 157 5.36 7.56 -2.14
N GLY A 158 6.59 7.94 -2.52
CA GLY A 158 7.52 7.11 -3.31
C GLY A 158 7.23 7.05 -4.81
N GLY A 159 6.18 7.70 -5.31
CA GLY A 159 5.82 7.78 -6.73
C GLY A 159 4.61 8.68 -6.98
N THR A 160 4.59 9.38 -8.12
CA THR A 160 3.50 10.32 -8.46
C THR A 160 3.11 10.22 -9.93
N PHE A 161 1.88 10.62 -10.23
CA PHE A 161 1.51 11.01 -11.59
C PHE A 161 1.98 12.44 -11.87
N LEU A 162 2.42 12.67 -13.10
CA LEU A 162 2.94 13.95 -13.57
C LEU A 162 2.09 14.53 -14.70
N TRP A 163 1.36 13.68 -15.44
CA TRP A 163 0.61 14.08 -16.62
C TRP A 163 -0.81 13.49 -16.67
N ASP A 164 -1.79 14.37 -16.88
CA ASP A 164 -3.21 14.05 -17.11
C ASP A 164 -3.80 15.11 -18.07
N ALA A 165 -4.06 14.68 -19.31
CA ALA A 165 -4.39 15.55 -20.44
C ALA A 165 -5.90 15.79 -20.61
N TYR A 166 -6.28 16.97 -21.10
CA TYR A 166 -7.66 17.34 -21.44
C TYR A 166 -8.09 16.92 -22.86
N GLN A 167 -7.21 16.28 -23.61
CA GLN A 167 -7.47 15.78 -24.95
C GLN A 167 -6.49 14.64 -25.28
N ASP A 168 -6.90 13.77 -26.20
CA ASP A 168 -6.03 12.72 -26.72
C ASP A 168 -4.82 13.31 -27.42
N HIS A 169 -3.62 12.83 -27.07
CA HIS A 169 -2.39 13.20 -27.76
C HIS A 169 -1.28 12.17 -27.57
N GLN A 170 -0.13 12.42 -28.17
CA GLN A 170 1.05 11.57 -28.04
C GLN A 170 2.17 12.36 -27.37
N LEU A 171 2.89 11.70 -26.46
CA LEU A 171 4.10 12.22 -25.83
C LEU A 171 5.25 11.25 -26.07
N ASP A 172 6.45 11.78 -26.24
CA ASP A 172 7.65 10.95 -26.29
C ASP A 172 8.17 10.69 -24.88
N ALA A 173 8.52 9.44 -24.60
CA ALA A 173 9.24 9.02 -23.42
C ALA A 173 10.67 8.62 -23.80
N ILE A 174 11.65 9.18 -23.11
CA ILE A 174 13.06 8.91 -23.31
C ILE A 174 13.57 8.06 -22.15
N GLY A 175 14.17 6.91 -22.45
CA GLY A 175 14.66 6.04 -21.40
C GLY A 175 15.20 4.72 -21.90
N TYR A 176 15.12 3.72 -21.02
CA TYR A 176 15.54 2.35 -21.32
C TYR A 176 14.33 1.43 -21.18
N PHE A 177 13.97 0.74 -22.26
CA PHE A 177 12.76 -0.06 -22.35
C PHE A 177 13.10 -1.55 -22.38
N GLU A 178 12.11 -2.39 -22.07
CA GLU A 178 12.27 -3.85 -22.07
C GLU A 178 13.47 -4.32 -21.22
N ASN A 179 14.48 -4.95 -21.85
CA ASN A 179 15.67 -5.48 -21.20
C ASN A 179 16.84 -4.49 -21.15
N ASP A 180 16.69 -3.31 -21.76
CA ASP A 180 17.71 -2.28 -21.76
C ASP A 180 17.85 -1.64 -20.37
N PHE A 181 19.07 -1.24 -20.04
CA PHE A 181 19.43 -0.64 -18.77
C PHE A 181 20.57 0.36 -19.02
N PRO A 182 20.66 1.49 -18.30
CA PRO A 182 21.87 2.31 -18.37
C PRO A 182 23.11 1.48 -18.00
N ALA A 183 24.23 1.74 -18.69
CA ALA A 183 25.50 1.09 -18.38
C ALA A 183 26.18 1.76 -17.18
N ASP A 184 26.07 3.10 -17.10
CA ASP A 184 26.78 3.91 -16.11
C ASP A 184 25.82 4.58 -15.11
N GLY A 185 24.61 4.94 -15.56
CA GLY A 185 23.58 5.55 -14.73
C GLY A 185 22.87 4.58 -13.78
N ARG A 186 22.33 5.11 -12.69
CA ARG A 186 21.46 4.35 -11.76
C ARG A 186 20.00 4.69 -12.03
N VAL A 187 19.13 3.70 -12.10
CA VAL A 187 17.71 3.93 -12.38
C VAL A 187 16.98 4.32 -11.09
N VAL A 188 16.55 5.58 -11.01
CA VAL A 188 15.82 6.14 -9.86
C VAL A 188 14.36 5.72 -9.89
N ALA A 189 13.72 5.84 -11.07
CA ALA A 189 12.30 5.57 -11.23
C ALA A 189 11.94 4.98 -12.59
N VAL A 190 10.84 4.26 -12.60
CA VAL A 190 10.23 3.64 -13.79
C VAL A 190 8.86 4.26 -14.06
N ALA A 191 8.31 4.03 -15.25
CA ALA A 191 7.00 4.54 -15.61
C ALA A 191 5.89 3.95 -14.72
N LYS A 192 4.90 4.79 -14.41
CA LYS A 192 3.67 4.42 -13.71
C LYS A 192 2.47 4.87 -14.53
N SER A 193 1.47 4.01 -14.67
CA SER A 193 0.17 4.38 -15.27
C SER A 193 -0.96 3.60 -14.62
N TYR A 194 -2.07 4.28 -14.31
CA TYR A 194 -3.15 3.70 -13.52
C TYR A 194 -2.61 2.95 -12.28
N ILE A 195 -2.99 1.68 -12.10
CA ILE A 195 -2.54 0.85 -10.99
C ILE A 195 -1.24 0.07 -11.28
N ARG A 196 -0.57 0.31 -12.41
CA ARG A 196 0.60 -0.47 -12.84
C ARG A 196 1.92 0.29 -12.65
N ILE A 197 2.94 -0.46 -12.25
CA ILE A 197 4.34 -0.07 -12.31
C ILE A 197 4.99 -0.81 -13.47
N HIS A 198 5.61 -0.09 -14.39
CA HIS A 198 6.24 -0.68 -15.57
C HIS A 198 7.74 -0.79 -15.34
N GLY A 199 8.17 -1.84 -14.61
CA GLY A 199 9.59 -2.06 -14.28
C GLY A 199 10.52 -2.13 -15.49
N ASN A 200 9.97 -2.43 -16.67
CA ASN A 200 10.67 -2.45 -17.96
C ASN A 200 10.85 -1.06 -18.59
N HIS A 201 10.16 0.00 -18.15
CA HIS A 201 10.25 1.37 -18.68
C HIS A 201 11.01 2.28 -17.71
N LYS A 202 12.33 2.38 -17.83
CA LYS A 202 13.20 3.14 -16.92
C LYS A 202 13.35 4.55 -17.46
N LEU A 203 12.67 5.50 -16.83
CA LEU A 203 12.52 6.87 -17.34
C LEU A 203 13.25 7.93 -16.52
N MET A 204 13.87 7.55 -15.40
CA MET A 204 14.60 8.48 -14.56
C MET A 204 15.93 7.87 -14.12
N THR A 205 17.05 8.52 -14.44
CA THR A 205 18.39 8.04 -14.08
C THR A 205 19.19 9.09 -13.31
N GLU A 206 20.10 8.64 -12.46
CA GLU A 206 21.05 9.47 -11.74
C GLU A 206 22.49 9.10 -12.10
N TYR A 207 23.31 10.12 -12.29
CA TYR A 207 24.75 10.04 -12.52
C TYR A 207 25.50 10.82 -11.43
N ARG A 208 26.61 10.26 -10.95
CA ARG A 208 27.49 10.89 -9.96
C ARG A 208 28.96 10.73 -10.38
N LYS A 209 29.73 11.82 -10.38
CA LYS A 209 31.17 11.80 -10.68
C LYS A 209 31.86 13.02 -10.05
N ASP A 210 32.95 12.80 -9.30
CA ASP A 210 33.82 13.87 -8.75
C ASP A 210 33.06 15.02 -8.04
N GLY A 211 32.02 14.68 -7.28
CA GLY A 211 31.13 15.64 -6.61
C GLY A 211 29.97 16.14 -7.47
N GLY A 212 30.04 15.98 -8.80
CA GLY A 212 28.99 16.28 -9.76
C GLY A 212 27.81 15.33 -9.58
N ARG A 213 26.59 15.86 -9.71
CA ARG A 213 25.34 15.10 -9.62
C ARG A 213 24.41 15.53 -10.73
N MET A 214 23.88 14.57 -11.47
CA MET A 214 22.98 14.80 -12.58
C MET A 214 21.80 13.85 -12.50
N ILE A 215 20.58 14.39 -12.61
CA ILE A 215 19.34 13.61 -12.74
C ILE A 215 18.77 13.84 -14.14
N THR A 216 18.33 12.76 -14.76
CA THR A 216 17.47 12.79 -15.96
C THR A 216 16.04 12.44 -15.59
N VAL A 217 15.07 13.11 -16.20
CA VAL A 217 13.64 12.77 -16.16
C VAL A 217 13.16 12.74 -17.61
N GLY A 218 13.06 11.57 -18.20
CA GLY A 218 12.90 11.42 -19.64
C GLY A 218 11.48 11.57 -20.18
N ALA A 219 10.47 11.84 -19.35
CA ALA A 219 9.11 12.00 -19.82
C ALA A 219 8.23 12.80 -18.85
N PHE A 220 7.11 13.29 -19.38
CA PHE A 220 5.96 13.84 -18.65
C PHE A 220 6.23 15.16 -17.90
N VAL A 221 7.26 15.91 -18.29
CA VAL A 221 7.55 17.24 -17.73
C VAL A 221 7.09 18.29 -18.74
N ILE A 222 5.86 18.75 -18.64
CA ILE A 222 5.26 19.71 -19.58
C ILE A 222 4.48 20.76 -18.81
N PHE A 223 4.79 22.04 -19.04
CA PHE A 223 4.24 23.18 -18.30
C PHE A 223 3.34 24.08 -19.15
N SER A 224 3.52 24.13 -20.48
CA SER A 224 2.76 25.03 -21.36
C SER A 224 1.34 24.56 -21.64
N GLU A 225 1.08 23.27 -21.49
CA GLU A 225 -0.22 22.66 -21.72
C GLU A 225 -1.01 22.52 -20.41
N ARG A 226 -2.35 22.53 -20.52
CA ARG A 226 -3.21 22.34 -19.35
C ARG A 226 -3.04 20.91 -18.82
N ASN A 227 -2.71 20.80 -17.54
CA ASN A 227 -2.49 19.54 -16.86
C ASN A 227 -3.33 19.48 -15.57
N ARG A 228 -4.14 18.42 -15.41
CA ARG A 228 -4.92 18.24 -14.15
C ARG A 228 -4.02 17.95 -12.94
N LEU A 229 -2.76 17.58 -13.17
CA LEU A 229 -1.75 17.24 -12.16
C LEU A 229 -0.64 18.31 -12.01
N GLN A 230 -0.93 19.57 -12.35
CA GLN A 230 0.07 20.64 -12.27
C GLN A 230 0.73 20.76 -10.88
N GLN A 231 -0.05 20.58 -9.80
CA GLN A 231 0.50 20.63 -8.43
C GLN A 231 1.52 19.51 -8.19
N HIS A 232 1.25 18.31 -8.69
CA HIS A 232 2.15 17.14 -8.58
C HIS A 232 3.42 17.34 -9.40
N LEU A 233 3.30 17.82 -10.64
CA LEU A 233 4.44 18.15 -11.49
C LEU A 233 5.34 19.19 -10.81
N ASN A 234 4.74 20.29 -10.32
CA ASN A 234 5.46 21.36 -9.63
C ASN A 234 6.20 20.82 -8.40
N LYS A 235 5.52 20.01 -7.57
CA LYS A 235 6.13 19.43 -6.37
C LYS A 235 7.28 18.48 -6.72
N PHE A 236 7.10 17.63 -7.72
CA PHE A 236 8.13 16.69 -8.16
C PHE A 236 9.39 17.41 -8.69
N ILE A 237 9.24 18.40 -9.56
CA ILE A 237 10.38 19.18 -10.08
C ILE A 237 11.07 19.97 -8.97
N SER A 238 10.29 20.55 -8.04
CA SER A 238 10.86 21.23 -6.86
C SER A 238 11.71 20.26 -6.02
N ASN A 239 11.20 19.06 -5.77
CA ASN A 239 11.94 18.02 -5.04
C ASN A 239 13.24 17.61 -5.77
N CYS A 240 13.21 17.47 -7.10
CA CYS A 240 14.41 17.17 -7.90
C CYS A 240 15.49 18.25 -7.72
N LEU A 241 15.12 19.52 -7.80
CA LEU A 241 16.03 20.65 -7.61
C LEU A 241 16.59 20.69 -6.18
N MET A 242 15.74 20.55 -5.16
CA MET A 242 16.17 20.53 -3.75
C MET A 242 17.08 19.33 -3.43
N TYR A 243 16.78 18.15 -3.97
CA TYR A 243 17.61 16.96 -3.82
C TYR A 243 18.99 17.12 -4.47
N LEU A 244 19.06 17.76 -5.64
CA LEU A 244 20.32 18.05 -6.32
C LEU A 244 21.19 19.01 -5.51
N ARG A 245 20.59 20.01 -4.86
CA ARG A 245 21.29 20.92 -3.93
C ARG A 245 21.79 20.21 -2.67
N GLY A 246 21.06 19.18 -2.23
CA GLY A 246 21.27 18.50 -0.95
C GLY A 246 20.35 18.96 0.18
N ASP A 247 19.38 19.84 -0.11
CA ASP A 247 18.37 20.31 0.85
C ASP A 247 17.33 19.22 1.18
N LEU A 248 17.19 18.24 0.29
CA LEU A 248 16.29 17.10 0.45
C LEU A 248 17.08 15.79 0.42
N ASN A 249 17.56 15.37 1.59
CA ASN A 249 18.44 14.20 1.76
C ASN A 249 17.91 13.18 2.79
N GLU A 250 16.71 13.41 3.32
CA GLU A 250 16.07 12.48 4.24
C GLU A 250 15.35 11.35 3.48
N GLY A 251 15.48 10.12 3.99
CA GLY A 251 14.86 8.93 3.42
C GLY A 251 15.82 8.06 2.60
N PRO A 252 15.36 6.89 2.12
CA PRO A 252 16.20 5.95 1.38
C PRO A 252 16.52 6.48 -0.03
N GLU A 253 17.76 6.31 -0.48
CA GLU A 253 18.20 6.49 -1.88
C GLU A 253 18.29 5.10 -2.54
N THR A 254 17.15 4.57 -3.00
CA THR A 254 17.09 3.24 -3.63
C THR A 254 16.96 3.33 -5.14
N TYR A 255 17.45 2.29 -5.84
CA TYR A 255 17.49 2.25 -7.29
C TYR A 255 16.98 0.91 -7.80
N TRP A 256 16.29 0.95 -8.93
CA TRP A 256 15.99 -0.24 -9.71
C TRP A 256 17.30 -0.82 -10.23
N LYS A 257 17.40 -2.15 -10.25
CA LYS A 257 18.60 -2.87 -10.69
C LYS A 257 18.24 -3.93 -11.73
N LYS A 258 19.24 -4.30 -12.52
CA LYS A 258 19.19 -5.48 -13.36
C LYS A 258 19.58 -6.70 -12.52
N TYR A 259 18.83 -7.79 -12.65
CA TYR A 259 19.02 -9.03 -11.89
C TYR A 259 19.18 -10.24 -12.83
N GLU A 260 19.84 -11.31 -12.34
CA GLU A 260 19.95 -12.57 -13.09
C GLU A 260 18.75 -13.50 -12.89
N LEU A 261 18.01 -13.29 -11.80
CA LEU A 261 16.88 -14.09 -11.33
C LEU A 261 17.29 -15.53 -11.02
N LYS A 262 18.45 -15.68 -10.38
CA LYS A 262 19.03 -16.96 -9.98
C LYS A 262 19.29 -16.97 -8.49
N PRO A 263 18.66 -17.88 -7.72
CA PRO A 263 18.93 -18.01 -6.32
C PRO A 263 20.42 -18.25 -6.02
N GLN A 264 20.94 -17.57 -5.00
CA GLN A 264 22.34 -17.62 -4.60
C GLN A 264 22.46 -18.16 -3.17
N GLU A 265 23.41 -19.07 -2.95
CA GLU A 265 23.79 -19.49 -1.60
C GLU A 265 24.72 -18.46 -0.97
N PHE A 266 24.58 -18.23 0.33
CA PHE A 266 25.55 -17.49 1.14
C PHE A 266 25.93 -18.26 2.40
N SER A 267 26.98 -17.79 3.08
CA SER A 267 27.40 -18.36 4.36
C SER A 267 26.87 -17.53 5.52
N ILE A 268 26.38 -18.21 6.55
CA ILE A 268 25.86 -17.59 7.77
C ILE A 268 26.21 -18.46 8.98
N SER A 269 26.40 -17.80 10.11
CA SER A 269 26.56 -18.42 11.42
C SER A 269 26.12 -17.39 12.44
N THR A 270 25.03 -17.68 13.15
CA THR A 270 24.48 -16.84 14.20
C THR A 270 24.53 -17.56 15.55
N ALA A 271 24.07 -16.91 16.62
CA ALA A 271 24.09 -17.54 17.94
C ALA A 271 23.03 -18.64 18.04
N GLU A 272 23.35 -19.72 18.78
CA GLU A 272 22.42 -20.81 19.08
C GLU A 272 21.08 -20.32 19.65
N LEU A 273 20.02 -21.09 19.41
CA LEU A 273 18.71 -20.83 19.98
C LEU A 273 18.76 -20.95 21.50
N SER A 274 18.26 -19.95 22.21
CA SER A 274 18.13 -20.03 23.67
C SER A 274 17.09 -21.10 24.06
N PRO A 275 17.32 -21.87 25.14
CA PRO A 275 16.37 -22.88 25.59
C PRO A 275 14.97 -22.30 25.81
N ALA A 276 13.95 -23.00 25.33
CA ALA A 276 12.57 -22.59 25.49
C ALA A 276 12.15 -22.62 26.97
N VAL A 277 11.46 -21.56 27.41
CA VAL A 277 10.84 -21.47 28.75
C VAL A 277 9.61 -22.36 28.83
N SER A 278 8.86 -22.46 27.72
CA SER A 278 7.74 -23.38 27.54
C SER A 278 7.75 -23.88 26.10
N SER A 279 7.22 -25.07 25.82
CA SER A 279 7.08 -25.60 24.46
C SER A 279 5.63 -25.97 24.10
N GLY A 280 4.73 -26.06 25.09
CA GLY A 280 3.37 -26.52 24.88
C GLY A 280 2.40 -25.40 24.53
N ILE A 281 1.61 -25.60 23.47
CA ILE A 281 0.42 -24.79 23.18
C ILE A 281 -0.81 -25.63 23.49
N LYS A 282 -1.63 -25.16 24.42
CA LYS A 282 -2.92 -25.77 24.75
C LYS A 282 -4.03 -24.78 24.43
N PRO A 283 -4.72 -24.93 23.29
CA PRO A 283 -5.80 -24.03 22.93
C PRO A 283 -6.89 -23.97 24.01
N GLU A 284 -7.28 -22.76 24.36
CA GLU A 284 -8.35 -22.44 25.31
C GLU A 284 -9.60 -22.00 24.55
N THR A 285 -10.68 -21.63 25.23
CA THR A 285 -11.93 -21.26 24.53
C THR A 285 -12.57 -20.08 25.21
N ILE A 286 -12.67 -18.97 24.48
CA ILE A 286 -13.54 -17.87 24.84
C ILE A 286 -15.00 -18.34 24.62
N PRO A 287 -15.94 -18.08 25.55
CA PRO A 287 -17.34 -18.49 25.40
C PRO A 287 -17.93 -18.09 24.04
N ASP A 288 -18.56 -19.03 23.37
CA ASP A 288 -19.15 -18.92 22.01
C ASP A 288 -18.16 -18.70 20.85
N MET A 289 -16.85 -18.65 21.10
CA MET A 289 -15.82 -18.38 20.09
C MET A 289 -15.09 -19.64 19.63
N LEU A 290 -15.84 -20.68 19.28
CA LEU A 290 -15.30 -21.92 18.76
C LEU A 290 -16.19 -22.47 17.64
N LEU A 291 -15.64 -22.50 16.42
CA LEU A 291 -16.26 -23.19 15.28
C LEU A 291 -15.55 -24.52 15.06
N LYS A 292 -16.31 -25.55 14.67
CA LYS A 292 -15.79 -26.90 14.41
C LYS A 292 -16.31 -27.46 13.11
N ARG A 293 -15.48 -28.23 12.41
CA ARG A 293 -15.90 -29.00 11.22
C ARG A 293 -15.26 -30.38 11.23
N SER A 294 -16.05 -31.41 10.94
CA SER A 294 -15.60 -32.80 10.83
C SER A 294 -16.49 -33.57 9.85
N PRO A 295 -15.93 -34.13 8.75
CA PRO A 295 -14.55 -33.97 8.31
C PRO A 295 -14.27 -32.54 7.81
N ALA A 296 -13.01 -32.13 7.86
CA ALA A 296 -12.58 -30.89 7.21
C ALA A 296 -12.56 -31.05 5.67
N GLY A 297 -12.79 -29.95 4.94
CA GLY A 297 -12.89 -29.97 3.47
C GLY A 297 -11.79 -29.19 2.76
N GLU A 298 -12.04 -28.86 1.49
CA GLU A 298 -11.21 -27.92 0.70
C GLU A 298 -11.62 -26.45 0.91
N ASN A 299 -12.38 -26.16 1.98
CA ASN A 299 -12.81 -24.79 2.27
C ASN A 299 -11.58 -23.92 2.53
N PHE A 300 -11.65 -22.68 2.05
CA PHE A 300 -10.68 -21.65 2.37
C PHE A 300 -10.68 -21.37 3.87
N TYR A 301 -9.50 -21.18 4.44
CA TYR A 301 -9.31 -20.55 5.74
C TYR A 301 -8.22 -19.50 5.64
N ASP A 302 -8.37 -18.45 6.44
CA ASP A 302 -7.33 -17.51 6.77
C ASP A 302 -7.17 -17.41 8.29
N ILE A 303 -5.95 -17.12 8.73
CA ILE A 303 -5.68 -16.67 10.09
C ILE A 303 -4.53 -15.68 10.11
N ASN A 304 -4.66 -14.62 10.90
CA ASN A 304 -3.73 -13.52 10.85
C ASN A 304 -3.47 -12.88 12.22
N GLY A 305 -2.31 -12.25 12.34
CA GLY A 305 -2.03 -11.21 13.32
C GLY A 305 -2.00 -9.85 12.63
N ARG A 306 -1.46 -8.82 13.29
CA ARG A 306 -1.24 -7.50 12.69
C ARG A 306 -0.20 -7.53 11.58
N ARG A 307 0.72 -8.49 11.61
CA ARG A 307 1.88 -8.52 10.69
C ARG A 307 1.89 -9.71 9.73
N ALA A 308 1.15 -10.76 10.05
CA ALA A 308 1.22 -12.06 9.41
C ALA A 308 -0.16 -12.51 8.96
N LEU A 309 -0.27 -13.05 7.75
CA LEU A 309 -1.48 -13.62 7.18
C LEU A 309 -1.17 -15.02 6.64
N VAL A 310 -1.79 -16.02 7.23
CA VAL A 310 -1.72 -17.43 6.84
C VAL A 310 -2.99 -17.79 6.09
N MET A 311 -2.87 -18.44 4.95
CA MET A 311 -4.02 -18.85 4.15
C MET A 311 -3.84 -20.25 3.59
N GLY A 312 -4.95 -20.97 3.42
CA GLY A 312 -4.97 -22.21 2.66
C GLY A 312 -6.29 -22.94 2.73
N GLN A 313 -6.23 -24.27 2.72
CA GLN A 313 -7.40 -25.13 2.84
C GLN A 313 -7.48 -25.84 4.19
N GLU A 314 -8.70 -26.09 4.67
CA GLU A 314 -8.93 -26.76 5.95
C GLU A 314 -8.27 -28.15 6.04
N LYS A 315 -8.18 -28.91 4.92
CA LYS A 315 -7.67 -30.30 4.90
C LYS A 315 -6.19 -30.49 5.25
N GLY A 316 -5.36 -29.45 5.21
CA GLY A 316 -3.93 -29.56 5.54
C GLY A 316 -3.04 -28.56 4.81
N GLY A 317 -1.83 -28.35 5.33
CA GLY A 317 -0.81 -27.47 4.75
C GLY A 317 -1.09 -25.97 4.88
N ILE A 318 -0.22 -25.16 4.29
CA ILE A 318 -0.41 -23.71 4.13
C ILE A 318 -0.13 -23.39 2.67
N ASP A 319 -1.11 -22.79 1.98
CA ASP A 319 -0.93 -22.41 0.57
C ASP A 319 -0.01 -21.20 0.48
N GLU A 320 -0.24 -20.19 1.33
CA GLU A 320 0.54 -18.96 1.38
C GLU A 320 0.69 -18.41 2.80
N LEU A 321 1.89 -17.91 3.10
CA LEU A 321 2.17 -17.14 4.30
C LEU A 321 2.78 -15.79 3.92
N TRP A 322 2.03 -14.74 4.19
CA TRP A 322 2.44 -13.36 3.99
C TRP A 322 2.88 -12.75 5.32
N ILE A 323 4.07 -12.16 5.32
CA ILE A 323 4.46 -11.20 6.35
C ILE A 323 4.57 -9.86 5.64
N HIS A 324 3.56 -9.01 5.81
CA HIS A 324 3.44 -7.80 5.00
C HIS A 324 4.74 -6.97 5.06
N PRO A 325 5.35 -6.65 3.90
CA PRO A 325 4.72 -6.62 2.57
C PRO A 325 5.03 -7.78 1.60
N PHE A 326 5.56 -8.93 2.04
CA PHE A 326 5.97 -10.00 1.13
C PHE A 326 5.54 -11.40 1.56
N MET A 327 5.45 -12.31 0.59
CA MET A 327 5.22 -13.73 0.83
C MET A 327 6.51 -14.38 1.33
N VAL A 328 6.48 -14.85 2.57
CA VAL A 328 7.63 -15.49 3.24
C VAL A 328 7.75 -16.95 2.81
N LEU A 329 6.63 -17.66 2.67
CA LEU A 329 6.61 -18.99 2.08
C LEU A 329 5.28 -19.31 1.41
N ARG A 330 5.30 -20.36 0.60
CA ARG A 330 4.12 -20.96 -0.04
C ARG A 330 4.27 -22.47 -0.14
N ASP A 331 3.14 -23.13 -0.38
CA ASP A 331 3.04 -24.58 -0.59
C ASP A 331 3.67 -25.39 0.56
N TYR A 332 3.47 -24.94 1.81
CA TYR A 332 3.93 -25.66 2.99
C TYR A 332 3.18 -26.98 3.14
N GLN A 333 3.94 -28.06 3.23
CA GLN A 333 3.42 -29.41 3.43
C GLN A 333 4.13 -30.06 4.60
N ALA A 334 3.35 -30.76 5.42
CA ALA A 334 3.83 -31.65 6.46
C ALA A 334 3.31 -33.07 6.21
N GLY A 335 4.13 -34.06 6.51
CA GLY A 335 3.84 -35.48 6.33
C GLY A 335 4.71 -36.35 7.22
N ILE A 336 4.30 -37.59 7.42
CA ILE A 336 5.04 -38.53 8.27
C ILE A 336 5.77 -39.51 7.36
N ALA A 337 7.05 -39.78 7.64
CA ALA A 337 7.78 -40.83 6.96
C ALA A 337 7.12 -42.18 7.27
N TRP A 338 6.68 -42.90 6.24
CA TRP A 338 6.00 -44.17 6.34
C TRP A 338 6.55 -45.13 5.29
N ASN A 339 7.29 -46.15 5.75
CA ASN A 339 8.15 -46.99 4.92
C ASN A 339 9.13 -46.12 4.10
N ASP A 340 9.24 -46.35 2.79
CA ASP A 340 10.10 -45.61 1.86
C ASP A 340 9.37 -44.43 1.18
N SER A 341 8.36 -43.85 1.85
CA SER A 341 7.53 -42.77 1.32
C SER A 341 7.03 -41.80 2.39
N VAL A 342 6.41 -40.71 1.97
CA VAL A 342 5.80 -39.72 2.88
C VAL A 342 4.28 -39.83 2.83
N LEU A 343 3.68 -40.04 4.01
CA LEU A 343 2.25 -39.92 4.22
C LEU A 343 1.90 -38.45 4.51
N TRP A 344 1.55 -37.70 3.48
CA TRP A 344 1.21 -36.27 3.60
C TRP A 344 -0.07 -36.06 4.41
N LEU A 345 -0.03 -35.16 5.40
CA LEU A 345 -1.14 -34.91 6.32
C LEU A 345 -2.42 -34.47 5.60
N LYS A 346 -2.30 -33.74 4.47
CA LYS A 346 -3.43 -33.31 3.63
C LYS A 346 -4.30 -34.44 3.06
N HIS A 347 -3.82 -35.69 3.14
CA HIS A 347 -4.51 -36.88 2.66
C HIS A 347 -5.07 -37.73 3.81
N LEU A 348 -4.88 -37.32 5.07
CA LEU A 348 -5.36 -38.04 6.24
C LEU A 348 -6.74 -37.55 6.68
N PRO A 349 -7.53 -38.39 7.38
CA PRO A 349 -8.74 -37.95 8.05
C PRO A 349 -8.43 -36.82 9.04
N VAL A 350 -9.16 -35.72 8.95
CA VAL A 350 -8.91 -34.50 9.73
C VAL A 350 -10.21 -33.82 10.15
N SER A 351 -10.19 -33.27 11.36
CA SER A 351 -11.18 -32.31 11.85
C SER A 351 -10.51 -30.98 12.16
N VAL A 352 -11.27 -29.88 12.06
CA VAL A 352 -10.78 -28.54 12.35
C VAL A 352 -11.50 -27.88 13.51
N GLU A 353 -10.76 -27.09 14.26
CA GLU A 353 -11.28 -26.14 15.24
C GLU A 353 -10.76 -24.74 14.92
N ILE A 354 -11.66 -23.76 14.85
CA ILE A 354 -11.36 -22.38 14.49
C ILE A 354 -11.64 -21.50 15.70
N ARG A 355 -10.61 -20.75 16.10
CA ARG A 355 -10.65 -19.74 17.16
C ARG A 355 -10.20 -18.40 16.59
N PRO A 356 -10.51 -17.28 17.27
CA PRO A 356 -10.02 -15.96 16.87
C PRO A 356 -8.50 -15.91 16.64
N GLU A 357 -7.74 -16.53 17.54
CA GLU A 357 -6.27 -16.47 17.60
C GLU A 357 -5.55 -17.70 17.05
N SER A 358 -6.26 -18.79 16.75
CA SER A 358 -5.63 -20.03 16.26
C SER A 358 -6.50 -20.86 15.32
N PHE A 359 -5.84 -21.58 14.41
CA PHE A 359 -6.46 -22.59 13.56
C PHE A 359 -5.87 -23.95 13.90
N THR A 360 -6.72 -24.91 14.28
CA THR A 360 -6.29 -26.23 14.74
C THR A 360 -6.78 -27.32 13.81
N ARG A 361 -5.91 -28.25 13.44
CA ARG A 361 -6.25 -29.50 12.77
C ARG A 361 -5.93 -30.68 13.68
N ASN A 362 -6.86 -31.62 13.78
CA ASN A 362 -6.64 -32.89 14.49
C ASN A 362 -6.71 -34.02 13.46
N TYR A 363 -5.55 -34.60 13.16
CA TYR A 363 -5.39 -35.70 12.21
C TYR A 363 -5.44 -37.05 12.92
N THR A 364 -6.12 -38.01 12.29
CA THR A 364 -6.00 -39.42 12.64
C THR A 364 -4.86 -40.05 11.84
N LEU A 365 -3.83 -40.50 12.55
CA LEU A 365 -2.67 -41.16 11.94
C LEU A 365 -2.88 -42.67 11.86
N PRO A 366 -2.05 -43.41 11.09
CA PRO A 366 -2.02 -44.88 11.19
C PRO A 366 -1.79 -45.37 12.62
N GLU A 367 -0.95 -44.66 13.39
CA GLU A 367 -0.63 -44.96 14.78
C GLU A 367 -0.75 -43.70 15.66
N GLY A 368 -1.91 -43.54 16.31
CA GLY A 368 -2.19 -42.42 17.22
C GLY A 368 -2.85 -41.23 16.52
N ASN A 369 -2.66 -40.03 17.08
CA ASN A 369 -3.21 -38.79 16.54
C ASN A 369 -2.15 -37.70 16.50
N LEU A 370 -2.37 -36.70 15.66
CA LEU A 370 -1.56 -35.48 15.59
C LEU A 370 -2.46 -34.27 15.70
N ARG A 371 -2.12 -33.35 16.60
CA ARG A 371 -2.68 -32.01 16.61
C ARG A 371 -1.70 -31.04 15.98
N GLU A 372 -2.14 -30.31 14.96
CA GLU A 372 -1.46 -29.16 14.38
C GLU A 372 -2.20 -27.89 14.82
N VAL A 373 -1.48 -26.91 15.39
CA VAL A 373 -2.03 -25.59 15.76
C VAL A 373 -1.21 -24.50 15.07
N ILE A 374 -1.86 -23.71 14.24
CA ILE A 374 -1.28 -22.54 13.57
C ILE A 374 -1.64 -21.29 14.39
N VAL A 375 -0.61 -20.58 14.85
CA VAL A 375 -0.74 -19.39 15.70
C VAL A 375 0.07 -18.24 15.09
N PRO A 376 -0.58 -17.24 14.45
CA PRO A 376 0.10 -16.01 14.11
C PRO A 376 0.36 -15.18 15.36
N ALA A 377 1.57 -14.63 15.48
CA ALA A 377 1.86 -13.73 16.59
C ALA A 377 1.11 -12.40 16.39
N LEU A 378 0.35 -11.98 17.40
CA LEU A 378 -0.53 -10.81 17.30
C LEU A 378 0.20 -9.57 16.75
N ASN A 379 1.33 -9.18 17.34
CA ASN A 379 2.04 -7.95 16.99
C ASN A 379 3.43 -8.18 16.35
N LYS A 380 3.85 -9.44 16.20
CA LYS A 380 5.18 -9.79 15.70
C LYS A 380 5.10 -10.34 14.28
N PRO A 381 6.11 -10.11 13.44
CA PRO A 381 6.06 -10.50 12.04
C PRO A 381 6.48 -11.97 11.85
N GLY A 382 5.65 -12.87 12.38
CA GLY A 382 5.87 -14.30 12.28
C GLY A 382 4.75 -15.15 12.88
N ILE A 383 4.87 -16.47 12.68
CA ILE A 383 3.88 -17.46 13.14
C ILE A 383 4.58 -18.64 13.82
N ILE A 384 3.81 -19.41 14.57
CA ILE A 384 4.18 -20.72 15.08
C ILE A 384 3.27 -21.77 14.45
N ILE A 385 3.87 -22.89 14.02
CA ILE A 385 3.16 -24.11 13.65
C ILE A 385 3.55 -25.16 14.69
N HIS A 386 2.60 -25.50 15.55
CA HIS A 386 2.80 -26.40 16.68
C HIS A 386 2.25 -27.79 16.34
N TYR A 387 3.08 -28.81 16.49
CA TYR A 387 2.74 -30.22 16.33
C TYR A 387 2.80 -30.94 17.67
N ASP A 388 1.71 -31.58 18.08
CA ASP A 388 1.60 -32.42 19.29
C ASP A 388 1.21 -33.84 18.89
N PHE A 389 2.18 -34.76 18.98
CA PHE A 389 2.02 -36.17 18.65
C PHE A 389 1.47 -36.97 19.83
N GLN A 390 0.26 -37.48 19.68
CA GLN A 390 -0.44 -38.27 20.69
C GLN A 390 -0.29 -39.76 20.36
N THR A 391 0.95 -40.22 20.42
CA THR A 391 1.35 -41.61 20.13
C THR A 391 2.43 -42.08 21.09
N ALA A 392 2.59 -43.39 21.23
CA ALA A 392 3.61 -44.02 22.06
C ALA A 392 4.92 -44.26 21.30
N PHE A 393 4.94 -44.05 19.97
CA PHE A 393 6.09 -44.34 19.11
C PHE A 393 6.70 -43.06 18.53
N PRO A 394 8.03 -42.95 18.46
CA PRO A 394 8.68 -41.85 17.76
C PRO A 394 8.19 -41.72 16.30
N GLN A 395 8.11 -40.48 15.83
CA GLN A 395 7.62 -40.14 14.50
C GLN A 395 8.68 -39.33 13.76
N ARG A 396 8.85 -39.62 12.47
CA ARG A 396 9.68 -38.82 11.58
C ARG A 396 8.81 -37.87 10.78
N LEU A 397 8.85 -36.58 11.13
CA LEU A 397 8.07 -35.54 10.47
C LEU A 397 8.89 -34.93 9.33
N ILE A 398 8.31 -34.96 8.13
CA ILE A 398 8.84 -34.34 6.92
C ILE A 398 8.08 -33.05 6.67
N ILE A 399 8.80 -31.94 6.53
CA ILE A 399 8.25 -30.63 6.17
C ILE A 399 8.93 -30.17 4.88
N LYS A 400 8.15 -29.61 3.94
CA LYS A 400 8.70 -28.89 2.79
C LYS A 400 7.88 -27.65 2.44
N TYR A 401 8.54 -26.60 1.95
CA TYR A 401 7.90 -25.35 1.51
C TYR A 401 8.79 -24.58 0.52
N ARG A 402 8.20 -23.66 -0.25
CA ARG A 402 8.93 -22.79 -1.18
C ARG A 402 8.98 -21.36 -0.69
N THR A 403 10.06 -20.67 -1.00
CA THR A 403 10.21 -19.22 -0.84
C THR A 403 10.49 -18.59 -2.18
N ASN A 404 9.74 -17.54 -2.53
CA ASN A 404 9.96 -16.74 -3.73
C ASN A 404 10.10 -15.23 -3.44
N LEU A 405 10.03 -14.83 -2.15
CA LEU A 405 10.04 -13.43 -1.72
C LEU A 405 9.08 -12.54 -2.51
N ARG A 406 7.90 -13.08 -2.91
CA ARG A 406 6.92 -12.32 -3.71
C ARG A 406 6.53 -11.06 -2.95
N TRP A 407 7.08 -9.94 -3.37
CA TRP A 407 6.71 -8.63 -2.84
C TRP A 407 5.30 -8.29 -3.31
N MET A 408 4.50 -7.64 -2.49
CA MET A 408 3.11 -7.37 -2.84
C MET A 408 3.01 -6.55 -4.13
N TRP A 409 2.06 -6.92 -4.98
CA TRP A 409 1.57 -6.11 -6.10
C TRP A 409 1.42 -4.63 -5.66
N PRO A 410 1.71 -3.62 -6.52
CA PRO A 410 1.83 -3.67 -7.99
C PRO A 410 3.20 -3.98 -8.57
N TYR A 411 4.18 -4.32 -7.74
CA TYR A 411 5.48 -4.75 -8.23
C TYR A 411 5.39 -6.09 -8.97
N ASP A 412 6.24 -6.27 -9.98
CA ASP A 412 6.40 -7.55 -10.69
C ASP A 412 6.91 -8.66 -9.77
N GLU A 413 6.68 -9.92 -10.16
CA GLU A 413 7.08 -11.09 -9.36
C GLU A 413 8.58 -11.14 -9.07
N ASN A 414 9.38 -10.55 -9.96
CA ASN A 414 10.83 -10.51 -9.90
C ASN A 414 11.39 -9.18 -9.41
N ALA A 415 10.56 -8.26 -8.90
CA ALA A 415 10.99 -6.91 -8.55
C ALA A 415 12.07 -6.87 -7.45
N VAL A 416 12.12 -7.86 -6.57
CA VAL A 416 13.14 -7.96 -5.50
C VAL A 416 14.46 -8.59 -5.95
N GLY A 417 14.50 -9.10 -7.19
CA GLY A 417 15.70 -9.68 -7.79
C GLY A 417 16.03 -11.08 -7.27
N ASP A 418 17.33 -11.37 -7.20
CA ASP A 418 17.86 -12.67 -6.80
C ASP A 418 17.53 -12.98 -5.32
N ILE A 419 17.14 -14.22 -5.06
CA ILE A 419 16.89 -14.74 -3.72
C ILE A 419 18.19 -15.30 -3.16
N TRP A 420 18.61 -14.80 -2.02
CA TRP A 420 19.77 -15.31 -1.30
C TRP A 420 19.29 -16.25 -0.20
N TYR A 421 19.94 -17.40 -0.04
CA TYR A 421 19.55 -18.37 0.98
C TYR A 421 20.74 -19.08 1.62
N ALA A 422 20.55 -19.54 2.85
CA ALA A 422 21.58 -20.25 3.61
C ALA A 422 20.95 -21.12 4.71
N TYR A 423 21.61 -22.22 5.05
CA TYR A 423 21.34 -22.93 6.30
C TYR A 423 22.37 -22.49 7.35
N ASP A 424 21.89 -22.06 8.51
CA ASP A 424 22.73 -21.70 9.66
C ASP A 424 22.94 -22.93 10.54
N PRO A 425 24.16 -23.49 10.62
CA PRO A 425 24.42 -24.70 11.39
C PRO A 425 24.38 -24.48 12.91
N GLU A 426 24.61 -23.26 13.39
CA GLU A 426 24.63 -22.95 14.83
C GLU A 426 23.21 -22.66 15.34
N LEU A 427 22.41 -21.93 14.56
CA LEU A 427 20.99 -21.69 14.87
C LEU A 427 20.08 -22.87 14.47
N GLU A 428 20.58 -23.76 13.60
CA GLU A 428 19.84 -24.87 12.99
C GLU A 428 18.56 -24.40 12.25
N ALA A 429 18.68 -23.26 11.57
CA ALA A 429 17.58 -22.60 10.89
C ALA A 429 17.93 -22.24 9.45
N PHE A 430 16.91 -22.11 8.61
CA PHE A 430 17.05 -21.70 7.23
C PHE A 430 16.76 -20.21 7.07
N HIS A 431 17.69 -19.52 6.42
CA HIS A 431 17.67 -18.08 6.19
C HIS A 431 17.45 -17.80 4.71
N PHE A 432 16.71 -16.74 4.42
CA PHE A 432 16.60 -16.21 3.07
C PHE A 432 16.39 -14.70 3.07
N ARG A 433 16.84 -14.03 2.01
CA ARG A 433 16.76 -12.58 1.89
C ARG A 433 16.78 -12.12 0.44
N ASP A 434 16.40 -10.87 0.23
CA ASP A 434 16.63 -10.21 -1.04
C ASP A 434 18.07 -9.67 -1.14
N SER A 435 18.40 -9.12 -2.31
CA SER A 435 19.72 -8.56 -2.58
C SER A 435 20.02 -7.26 -1.83
N SER A 436 19.02 -6.62 -1.22
CA SER A 436 19.20 -5.43 -0.37
C SER A 436 19.42 -5.77 1.10
N GLU A 437 19.16 -7.03 1.49
CA GLU A 437 19.18 -7.53 2.86
C GLU A 437 18.07 -7.01 3.76
N ASP A 438 17.20 -6.10 3.28
CA ASP A 438 16.08 -5.56 4.04
C ASP A 438 14.96 -6.60 4.21
N LEU A 439 14.55 -7.27 3.12
CA LEU A 439 13.59 -8.36 3.16
C LEU A 439 14.33 -9.61 3.62
N TYR A 440 13.99 -10.08 4.81
CA TYR A 440 14.70 -11.17 5.46
C TYR A 440 13.71 -12.12 6.11
N GLY A 441 13.93 -13.42 5.95
CA GLY A 441 13.16 -14.49 6.59
C GLY A 441 14.03 -15.53 7.24
N VAL A 442 13.51 -16.14 8.32
CA VAL A 442 14.10 -17.24 9.06
C VAL A 442 13.02 -18.28 9.34
N VAL A 443 13.31 -19.53 9.04
CA VAL A 443 12.43 -20.68 9.32
C VAL A 443 13.25 -21.76 10.02
N GLY A 444 12.78 -22.21 11.16
CA GLY A 444 13.46 -23.24 11.96
C GLY A 444 12.53 -23.78 13.03
N ALA A 445 13.08 -24.58 13.93
CA ALA A 445 12.32 -25.28 14.95
C ALA A 445 12.96 -25.18 16.33
N ASP A 446 12.21 -25.57 17.36
CA ASP A 446 12.72 -25.74 18.73
C ASP A 446 13.44 -27.08 18.97
N GLN A 447 13.64 -27.88 17.91
CA GLN A 447 14.42 -29.10 17.91
C GLN A 447 15.28 -29.19 16.64
N SER A 448 16.45 -29.81 16.75
CA SER A 448 17.37 -30.01 15.64
C SER A 448 16.76 -30.91 14.55
N PRO A 449 16.82 -30.53 13.26
CA PRO A 449 16.48 -31.44 12.18
C PRO A 449 17.56 -32.52 12.05
N ILE A 450 17.16 -33.76 11.76
CA ILE A 450 18.09 -34.85 11.47
C ILE A 450 18.58 -34.81 10.01
N ALA A 451 17.84 -34.14 9.13
CA ALA A 451 18.25 -33.83 7.77
C ALA A 451 17.58 -32.55 7.26
N HIS A 452 18.27 -31.83 6.39
CA HIS A 452 17.72 -30.70 5.63
C HIS A 452 18.17 -30.76 4.17
N PHE A 453 17.39 -30.19 3.28
CA PHE A 453 17.72 -30.11 1.86
C PHE A 453 17.14 -28.84 1.25
N ALA A 454 17.92 -28.17 0.41
CA ALA A 454 17.65 -26.82 -0.03
C ALA A 454 18.18 -26.60 -1.45
N GLY A 455 17.44 -25.87 -2.27
CA GLY A 455 17.97 -25.40 -3.55
C GLY A 455 16.92 -24.88 -4.52
N GLN A 456 17.36 -24.53 -5.73
CA GLN A 456 16.49 -24.10 -6.83
C GLN A 456 15.80 -25.32 -7.46
N TYR A 457 14.68 -25.74 -6.84
CA TYR A 457 13.93 -26.93 -7.24
C TYR A 457 12.45 -26.65 -7.54
N ALA A 458 11.89 -27.39 -8.49
CA ALA A 458 10.46 -27.48 -8.75
C ALA A 458 9.76 -28.34 -7.68
N ASP A 459 10.35 -29.48 -7.32
CA ASP A 459 9.92 -30.32 -6.20
C ASP A 459 11.06 -30.98 -5.43
N ILE A 460 10.78 -31.33 -4.17
CA ILE A 460 11.64 -32.17 -3.33
C ILE A 460 10.86 -33.44 -2.96
N VAL A 461 11.50 -34.60 -3.17
CA VAL A 461 10.98 -35.93 -2.86
C VAL A 461 11.85 -36.57 -1.79
N TRP A 462 11.21 -37.30 -0.87
CA TRP A 462 11.86 -38.12 0.14
C TRP A 462 11.52 -39.60 -0.12
N ASP A 463 12.54 -40.47 -0.17
CA ASP A 463 12.44 -41.86 -0.65
C ASP A 463 12.91 -42.91 0.37
N GLY A 464 12.90 -42.57 1.66
CA GLY A 464 13.41 -43.45 2.72
C GLY A 464 14.90 -43.26 3.03
N GLN A 465 15.71 -42.86 2.05
CA GLN A 465 17.16 -42.70 2.20
C GLN A 465 17.61 -41.24 2.30
N GLY A 466 16.80 -40.30 1.79
CA GLY A 466 17.04 -38.88 1.94
C GLY A 466 16.20 -38.04 0.98
N PHE A 467 16.60 -36.79 0.82
CA PHE A 467 15.94 -35.84 -0.09
C PHE A 467 16.61 -35.80 -1.46
N THR A 468 15.79 -35.72 -2.51
CA THR A 468 16.21 -35.43 -3.89
C THR A 468 15.37 -34.30 -4.47
N GLY A 469 15.98 -33.45 -5.30
CA GLY A 469 15.33 -32.27 -5.88
C GLY A 469 15.24 -32.32 -7.40
N GLU A 470 14.07 -31.97 -7.94
CA GLU A 470 13.86 -31.72 -9.37
C GLU A 470 14.24 -30.28 -9.70
N LYS A 471 15.21 -30.03 -10.58
CA LYS A 471 15.69 -28.66 -10.89
C LYS A 471 14.64 -27.80 -11.60
N THR A 472 14.75 -26.49 -11.44
CA THR A 472 13.90 -25.50 -12.13
C THR A 472 14.68 -24.24 -12.50
N ASP A 473 14.16 -23.47 -13.45
CA ASP A 473 14.66 -22.14 -13.82
C ASP A 473 13.90 -21.00 -13.13
N LEU A 474 12.89 -21.32 -12.30
CA LEU A 474 12.15 -20.32 -11.53
C LEU A 474 13.04 -19.68 -10.45
N ASN A 475 12.90 -18.37 -10.23
CA ASN A 475 13.55 -17.66 -9.13
C ASN A 475 12.82 -17.98 -7.81
N GLN A 476 13.09 -19.17 -7.27
CA GLN A 476 12.53 -19.67 -6.02
C GLN A 476 13.52 -20.62 -5.36
N VAL A 477 13.35 -20.81 -4.05
CA VAL A 477 14.09 -21.81 -3.28
C VAL A 477 13.09 -22.76 -2.63
N TYR A 478 13.33 -24.07 -2.77
CA TYR A 478 12.57 -25.12 -2.12
C TYR A 478 13.40 -25.72 -0.99
N GLN A 479 12.80 -25.82 0.19
CA GLN A 479 13.41 -26.34 1.41
C GLN A 479 12.62 -27.54 1.91
N ALA A 480 13.35 -28.49 2.49
CA ALA A 480 12.80 -29.61 3.23
C ALA A 480 13.59 -29.87 4.52
N PHE A 481 12.88 -30.33 5.55
CA PHE A 481 13.42 -30.77 6.82
C PHE A 481 12.86 -32.15 7.20
N GLU A 482 13.68 -32.97 7.84
CA GLU A 482 13.28 -34.19 8.53
C GLU A 482 13.58 -34.04 10.02
N PHE A 483 12.56 -34.23 10.86
CA PHE A 483 12.66 -34.17 12.32
C PHE A 483 12.34 -35.52 12.94
N ASP A 484 13.09 -35.91 13.97
CA ASP A 484 12.77 -37.06 14.81
C ASP A 484 12.06 -36.59 16.09
N ILE A 485 10.79 -36.95 16.23
CA ILE A 485 9.92 -36.49 17.32
C ILE A 485 9.56 -37.68 18.21
N GLY A 486 9.72 -37.53 19.53
CA GLY A 486 9.38 -38.55 20.52
C GLY A 486 10.55 -39.44 20.97
N SER A 487 11.62 -39.60 20.17
CA SER A 487 12.82 -40.38 20.58
C SER A 487 13.50 -39.83 21.84
N GLY A 488 13.43 -38.51 22.06
CA GLY A 488 13.90 -37.84 23.27
C GLY A 488 12.87 -37.72 24.40
N GLY A 489 11.70 -38.35 24.28
CA GLY A 489 10.59 -38.22 25.23
C GLY A 489 9.77 -36.93 25.08
N ASN A 490 10.10 -36.08 24.10
CA ASN A 490 9.31 -34.91 23.72
C ASN A 490 8.52 -35.19 22.45
N ASN A 491 7.19 -35.17 22.56
CA ASN A 491 6.28 -35.41 21.43
C ASN A 491 5.82 -34.11 20.72
N ILE A 492 6.39 -32.98 21.10
CA ILE A 492 6.01 -31.66 20.61
C ILE A 492 7.10 -31.09 19.72
N LEU A 493 6.75 -30.54 18.56
CA LEU A 493 7.63 -29.72 17.73
C LEU A 493 6.97 -28.37 17.45
N ASN A 494 7.70 -27.28 17.66
CA ASN A 494 7.30 -25.95 17.24
C ASN A 494 8.18 -25.48 16.07
N ILE A 495 7.54 -25.20 14.94
CA ILE A 495 8.18 -24.51 13.82
C ILE A 495 7.89 -23.01 13.96
N ALA A 496 8.93 -22.18 13.93
CA ALA A 496 8.77 -20.73 13.81
C ALA A 496 9.10 -20.28 12.40
N VAL A 497 8.24 -19.41 11.87
CA VAL A 497 8.46 -18.70 10.62
C VAL A 497 8.44 -17.21 10.92
N ALA A 498 9.57 -16.54 10.74
CA ALA A 498 9.70 -15.10 10.93
C ALA A 498 10.10 -14.43 9.61
N GLY A 499 9.56 -13.24 9.35
CA GLY A 499 9.92 -12.41 8.20
C GLY A 499 9.90 -10.93 8.56
N THR A 500 10.66 -10.09 7.88
CA THR A 500 10.61 -8.64 8.08
C THR A 500 11.23 -7.90 6.90
N ASN A 501 10.86 -6.63 6.72
CA ASN A 501 11.51 -5.68 5.82
C ASN A 501 12.45 -4.72 6.57
N MET A 502 13.09 -5.22 7.64
CA MET A 502 13.96 -4.45 8.54
C MET A 502 15.29 -5.16 8.82
N GLY A 503 15.66 -6.09 7.94
CA GLY A 503 16.92 -6.81 7.97
C GLY A 503 17.01 -7.98 8.96
N GLN A 504 18.16 -8.65 8.89
CA GLN A 504 18.48 -9.90 9.58
C GLN A 504 18.19 -9.86 11.08
N GLN A 505 18.71 -8.85 11.80
CA GLN A 505 18.61 -8.82 13.26
C GLN A 505 17.16 -8.81 13.73
N LYS A 506 16.28 -8.07 13.05
CA LYS A 506 14.85 -8.02 13.40
C LYS A 506 14.11 -9.33 13.10
N ALA A 507 14.53 -10.06 12.06
CA ALA A 507 14.02 -11.39 11.79
C ALA A 507 14.43 -12.36 12.90
N LEU A 508 15.71 -12.35 13.30
CA LEU A 508 16.26 -13.16 14.39
C LEU A 508 15.60 -12.87 15.75
N ASP A 509 15.45 -11.58 16.11
CA ASP A 509 14.78 -11.17 17.34
C ASP A 509 13.35 -11.75 17.41
N THR A 510 12.66 -11.74 16.27
CA THR A 510 11.30 -12.30 16.15
C THR A 510 11.34 -13.82 16.27
N TYR A 511 12.19 -14.50 15.50
CA TYR A 511 12.37 -15.94 15.54
C TYR A 511 12.64 -16.46 16.96
N GLN A 512 13.61 -15.86 17.66
CA GLN A 512 13.94 -16.21 19.03
C GLN A 512 12.77 -15.96 19.99
N THR A 513 12.06 -14.83 19.83
CA THR A 513 10.87 -14.54 20.65
C THR A 513 9.80 -15.62 20.49
N LEU A 514 9.54 -16.06 19.24
CA LEU A 514 8.50 -17.06 18.96
C LEU A 514 8.80 -18.40 19.62
N LEU A 515 10.04 -18.88 19.55
CA LEU A 515 10.42 -20.20 20.08
C LEU A 515 10.77 -20.18 21.58
N SER A 516 11.13 -19.03 22.15
CA SER A 516 11.45 -18.93 23.57
C SER A 516 10.25 -19.22 24.48
N ASP A 517 9.03 -18.87 24.05
CA ASP A 517 7.80 -19.10 24.81
C ASP A 517 6.56 -19.12 23.88
N PRO A 518 6.35 -20.22 23.11
CA PRO A 518 5.22 -20.38 22.21
C PRO A 518 3.86 -20.22 22.91
N ARG A 519 3.78 -20.62 24.17
CA ARG A 519 2.57 -20.45 24.98
C ARG A 519 2.19 -18.98 25.14
N LYS A 520 3.16 -18.12 25.44
CA LYS A 520 2.95 -16.68 25.55
C LYS A 520 2.53 -16.02 24.24
N VAL A 521 3.00 -16.54 23.10
CA VAL A 521 2.56 -16.08 21.78
C VAL A 521 1.08 -16.36 21.58
N TYR A 522 0.62 -17.56 21.93
CA TYR A 522 -0.80 -17.92 21.91
C TYR A 522 -1.63 -17.06 22.90
N ASP A 523 -1.17 -16.95 24.15
CA ASP A 523 -1.89 -16.23 25.21
C ASP A 523 -2.08 -14.75 24.89
N ALA A 524 -1.15 -14.13 24.15
CA ALA A 524 -1.27 -12.75 23.70
C ALA A 524 -2.45 -12.55 22.74
N GLY A 525 -2.66 -13.49 21.81
CA GLY A 525 -3.80 -13.47 20.90
C GLY A 525 -5.11 -13.75 21.64
N PHE A 526 -5.13 -14.78 22.48
CA PHE A 526 -6.29 -15.13 23.31
C PHE A 526 -6.75 -13.95 24.18
N SER A 527 -5.81 -13.34 24.92
CA SER A 527 -6.10 -12.21 25.80
C SER A 527 -6.59 -10.98 25.03
N HIS A 528 -6.06 -10.74 23.83
CA HIS A 528 -6.52 -9.64 22.98
C HIS A 528 -8.00 -9.78 22.62
N TYR A 529 -8.42 -10.95 22.10
CA TYR A 529 -9.82 -11.14 21.71
C TYR A 529 -10.77 -11.23 22.89
N GLN A 530 -10.32 -11.74 24.04
CA GLN A 530 -11.09 -11.65 25.28
C GLN A 530 -11.35 -10.18 25.65
N ASN A 531 -10.29 -9.37 25.73
CA ASN A 531 -10.41 -7.94 26.05
C ASN A 531 -11.23 -7.16 25.03
N LEU A 532 -11.12 -7.51 23.73
CA LEU A 532 -11.92 -6.91 22.66
C LEU A 532 -13.42 -7.13 22.91
N LEU A 533 -13.84 -8.35 23.21
CA LEU A 533 -15.26 -8.66 23.47
C LEU A 533 -15.74 -8.07 24.81
N GLU A 534 -14.86 -7.93 25.81
CA GLU A 534 -15.20 -7.31 27.09
C GLU A 534 -15.42 -5.78 27.00
N ARG A 535 -14.76 -5.10 26.05
CA ARG A 535 -14.85 -3.63 25.90
C ARG A 535 -15.78 -3.15 24.79
N THR A 536 -16.37 -4.04 24.00
CA THR A 536 -17.24 -3.72 22.87
C THR A 536 -18.68 -4.12 23.16
N VAL A 537 -19.63 -3.54 22.42
CA VAL A 537 -21.06 -3.84 22.57
C VAL A 537 -21.31 -5.34 22.38
N GLN A 538 -21.95 -5.96 23.37
CA GLN A 538 -22.39 -7.36 23.31
C GLN A 538 -23.91 -7.44 23.20
N ILE A 539 -24.41 -8.36 22.39
CA ILE A 539 -25.84 -8.59 22.22
C ILE A 539 -26.25 -9.92 22.85
N GLU A 540 -27.27 -9.87 23.70
CA GLU A 540 -27.95 -11.03 24.24
C GLU A 540 -29.41 -11.04 23.75
N SER A 541 -29.77 -12.09 23.02
CA SER A 541 -31.11 -12.33 22.50
C SER A 541 -31.51 -13.81 22.66
N PRO A 542 -32.80 -14.15 22.50
CA PRO A 542 -33.24 -15.55 22.45
C PRO A 542 -32.66 -16.38 21.30
N ASP A 543 -32.02 -15.75 20.31
CA ASP A 543 -31.30 -16.42 19.23
C ASP A 543 -29.80 -16.56 19.60
N PRO A 544 -29.36 -17.74 20.09
CA PRO A 544 -27.97 -17.93 20.48
C PRO A 544 -27.01 -17.90 19.28
N GLN A 545 -27.49 -18.20 18.07
CA GLN A 545 -26.66 -18.15 16.86
C GLN A 545 -26.39 -16.70 16.48
N PHE A 546 -27.39 -15.83 16.56
CA PHE A 546 -27.20 -14.39 16.37
C PHE A 546 -26.19 -13.81 17.37
N ASN A 547 -26.31 -14.14 18.66
CA ASN A 547 -25.38 -13.67 19.70
C ASN A 547 -23.94 -14.13 19.42
N GLN A 548 -23.77 -15.39 18.99
CA GLN A 548 -22.47 -15.93 18.59
C GLN A 548 -21.91 -15.21 17.37
N PHE A 549 -22.70 -15.04 16.31
CA PHE A 549 -22.25 -14.42 15.07
C PHE A 549 -21.96 -12.93 15.21
N TRP A 550 -22.65 -12.22 16.12
CA TRP A 550 -22.28 -10.86 16.50
C TRP A 550 -20.84 -10.77 17.02
N LYS A 551 -20.44 -11.67 17.93
CA LYS A 551 -19.06 -11.73 18.44
C LYS A 551 -18.05 -12.03 17.32
N TRP A 552 -18.39 -12.94 16.41
CA TRP A 552 -17.56 -13.24 15.26
C TRP A 552 -17.46 -12.09 14.26
N ALA A 553 -18.49 -11.25 14.12
CA ALA A 553 -18.42 -10.04 13.29
C ALA A 553 -17.43 -9.01 13.86
N ILE A 554 -17.43 -8.80 15.19
CA ILE A 554 -16.44 -7.94 15.87
C ILE A 554 -15.02 -8.49 15.68
N VAL A 555 -14.81 -9.78 15.95
CA VAL A 555 -13.49 -10.42 15.76
C VAL A 555 -13.03 -10.39 14.30
N GLY A 556 -13.94 -10.67 13.36
CA GLY A 556 -13.65 -10.62 11.93
C GLY A 556 -13.24 -9.22 11.48
N THR A 557 -13.91 -8.19 11.99
CA THR A 557 -13.55 -6.79 11.71
C THR A 557 -12.18 -6.43 12.28
N ASP A 558 -11.92 -6.78 13.54
CA ASP A 558 -10.61 -6.53 14.18
C ASP A 558 -9.48 -7.20 13.43
N ARG A 559 -9.68 -8.40 12.89
CA ARG A 559 -8.67 -9.13 12.11
C ARG A 559 -8.21 -8.40 10.85
N PHE A 560 -8.99 -7.49 10.29
CA PHE A 560 -8.55 -6.72 9.14
C PHE A 560 -7.56 -5.59 9.48
N LEU A 561 -7.38 -5.25 10.75
CA LEU A 561 -6.36 -4.29 11.17
C LEU A 561 -4.96 -4.92 11.02
N ALA A 562 -4.16 -4.34 10.14
CA ALA A 562 -2.79 -4.78 9.83
C ALA A 562 -1.79 -3.64 10.00
N HIS A 563 -0.52 -4.01 10.17
CA HIS A 563 0.62 -3.12 10.24
C HIS A 563 1.68 -3.52 9.23
N THR A 564 2.13 -2.56 8.44
CA THR A 564 3.26 -2.72 7.52
C THR A 564 4.33 -1.68 7.84
N PRO A 565 5.58 -2.07 8.15
CA PRO A 565 6.65 -1.10 8.42
C PRO A 565 6.91 -0.20 7.20
N GLY A 566 7.08 1.09 7.46
CA GLY A 566 7.15 2.13 6.43
C GLY A 566 5.78 2.68 6.01
N VAL A 567 4.74 1.83 5.98
CA VAL A 567 3.38 2.25 5.60
C VAL A 567 2.56 2.69 6.82
N GLY A 568 2.48 1.89 7.87
CA GLY A 568 1.71 2.21 9.09
C GLY A 568 0.70 1.12 9.43
N THR A 569 -0.30 1.49 10.24
CA THR A 569 -1.36 0.60 10.70
C THR A 569 -2.71 1.09 10.17
N GLY A 570 -3.50 0.19 9.58
CA GLY A 570 -4.82 0.49 9.03
C GLY A 570 -5.61 -0.77 8.69
N LEU A 571 -6.85 -0.60 8.25
CA LEU A 571 -7.74 -1.69 7.85
C LEU A 571 -7.47 -2.18 6.43
N LEU A 572 -7.39 -3.50 6.24
CA LEU A 572 -7.35 -4.17 4.94
C LEU A 572 -8.75 -4.61 4.50
N ALA A 573 -9.05 -4.64 3.20
CA ALA A 573 -10.43 -4.91 2.73
C ALA A 573 -10.82 -6.39 2.63
N GLY A 574 -9.88 -7.32 2.51
CA GLY A 574 -10.22 -8.75 2.43
C GLY A 574 -9.04 -9.68 2.13
N PHE A 575 -9.16 -10.96 2.46
CA PHE A 575 -8.11 -11.96 2.25
C PHE A 575 -8.54 -13.09 1.29
N SER A 576 -7.60 -13.53 0.47
CA SER A 576 -7.71 -14.70 -0.41
C SER A 576 -6.32 -15.09 -0.89
N THR A 577 -6.11 -16.31 -1.38
CA THR A 577 -4.81 -16.68 -1.98
C THR A 577 -4.59 -15.97 -3.33
N THR A 578 -3.33 -15.92 -3.77
CA THR A 578 -2.92 -15.46 -5.11
C THR A 578 -3.32 -16.40 -6.24
N ALA A 579 -3.82 -17.60 -5.93
CA ALA A 579 -4.22 -18.61 -6.91
C ALA A 579 -5.39 -18.15 -7.79
N ARG A 580 -6.26 -17.27 -7.28
CA ARG A 580 -7.35 -16.64 -8.03
C ARG A 580 -7.12 -15.14 -8.06
N GLY A 581 -6.52 -14.67 -9.15
CA GLY A 581 -6.20 -13.26 -9.35
C GLY A 581 -7.18 -12.53 -10.26
N TRP A 582 -7.20 -11.21 -10.15
CA TRP A 582 -7.78 -10.31 -11.16
C TRP A 582 -6.82 -10.21 -12.36
N GLY A 583 -7.36 -10.10 -13.58
CA GLY A 583 -6.63 -10.09 -14.86
C GLY A 583 -5.77 -8.84 -15.13
N GLY A 584 -5.08 -8.32 -14.11
CA GLY A 584 -4.32 -7.07 -14.13
C GLY A 584 -2.99 -7.09 -14.89
N GLY A 585 -2.78 -8.05 -15.80
CA GLY A 585 -1.60 -8.12 -16.68
C GLY A 585 -0.38 -8.86 -16.14
N HIS A 586 -0.48 -9.50 -14.97
CA HIS A 586 0.60 -10.33 -14.40
C HIS A 586 0.19 -11.81 -14.47
N LYS A 587 1.13 -12.71 -14.78
CA LYS A 587 0.88 -14.16 -14.88
C LYS A 587 0.42 -14.77 -13.55
N ILE A 588 0.93 -14.25 -12.43
CA ILE A 588 0.52 -14.60 -11.06
C ILE A 588 0.21 -13.28 -10.34
N SER A 589 -1.01 -13.16 -9.79
CA SER A 589 -1.38 -11.98 -9.02
C SER A 589 -0.52 -11.92 -7.75
N GLY A 590 0.20 -10.84 -7.49
CA GLY A 590 0.99 -10.66 -6.25
C GLY A 590 0.15 -10.20 -5.07
N ARG A 591 -1.10 -10.65 -5.00
CA ARG A 591 -2.16 -10.04 -4.20
C ARG A 591 -2.87 -11.11 -3.35
N PRO A 592 -2.70 -11.12 -2.01
CA PRO A 592 -3.44 -12.00 -1.12
C PRO A 592 -4.89 -11.51 -0.94
N GLY A 593 -5.73 -11.65 -1.97
CA GLY A 593 -7.10 -11.12 -1.96
C GLY A 593 -7.09 -9.59 -1.97
N TYR A 594 -8.05 -8.94 -1.33
CA TYR A 594 -8.12 -7.48 -1.24
C TYR A 594 -7.31 -6.90 -0.05
N ALA A 595 -6.13 -7.46 0.22
CA ALA A 595 -5.27 -7.10 1.36
C ALA A 595 -4.56 -5.74 1.19
N TRP A 596 -5.27 -4.71 0.72
CA TRP A 596 -4.82 -3.33 0.61
C TRP A 596 -5.51 -2.49 1.67
N TYR A 597 -4.85 -1.41 2.07
CA TYR A 597 -5.52 -0.39 2.87
C TYR A 597 -6.44 0.40 1.92
N PHE A 598 -7.75 0.27 2.09
CA PHE A 598 -8.73 0.93 1.22
C PHE A 598 -9.36 2.12 1.96
N GLY A 599 -9.44 3.28 1.30
CA GLY A 599 -10.08 4.47 1.86
C GLY A 599 -11.56 4.19 2.15
N ARG A 600 -12.35 4.05 1.09
CA ARG A 600 -13.80 3.77 1.13
C ARG A 600 -14.16 2.63 2.08
N ASP A 601 -13.54 1.46 1.92
CA ASP A 601 -13.87 0.27 2.70
C ASP A 601 -13.57 0.47 4.19
N SER A 602 -12.44 1.13 4.52
CA SER A 602 -12.11 1.44 5.91
C SER A 602 -13.04 2.50 6.52
N GLU A 603 -13.60 3.39 5.71
CA GLU A 603 -14.53 4.43 6.17
C GLU A 603 -15.89 3.84 6.50
N TRP A 604 -16.42 2.97 5.63
CA TRP A 604 -17.66 2.22 5.91
C TRP A 604 -17.51 1.27 7.10
N ALA A 605 -16.38 0.56 7.20
CA ALA A 605 -16.06 -0.23 8.38
C ALA A 605 -15.97 0.65 9.62
N GLY A 606 -15.36 1.83 9.51
CA GLY A 606 -15.23 2.80 10.60
C GLY A 606 -16.56 3.19 11.25
N PHE A 607 -17.63 3.37 10.47
CA PHE A 607 -18.96 3.62 11.03
C PHE A 607 -19.43 2.47 11.93
N ALA A 608 -19.30 1.22 11.45
CA ALA A 608 -19.67 0.04 12.24
C ALA A 608 -18.78 -0.14 13.48
N ILE A 609 -17.49 0.23 13.37
CA ILE A 609 -16.51 0.13 14.46
C ILE A 609 -16.84 1.12 15.59
N ASP A 610 -17.20 2.35 15.25
CA ASP A 610 -17.70 3.33 16.22
C ASP A 610 -18.98 2.80 16.91
N ASP A 611 -19.91 2.19 16.16
CA ASP A 611 -21.19 1.70 16.68
C ASP A 611 -21.05 0.57 17.71
N TYR A 612 -20.05 -0.30 17.57
CA TYR A 612 -19.74 -1.31 18.59
C TYR A 612 -18.78 -0.82 19.68
N GLY A 613 -18.33 0.44 19.60
CA GLY A 613 -17.62 1.15 20.67
C GLY A 613 -16.09 1.17 20.58
N ASP A 614 -15.48 0.72 19.48
CA ASP A 614 -14.01 0.74 19.31
C ASP A 614 -13.51 2.03 18.65
N VAL A 615 -13.82 3.16 19.27
CA VAL A 615 -13.49 4.51 18.78
C VAL A 615 -11.98 4.74 18.63
N GLU A 616 -11.13 4.02 19.37
CA GLU A 616 -9.67 4.15 19.26
C GLU A 616 -9.14 3.56 17.94
N LEU A 617 -9.75 2.48 17.44
CA LEU A 617 -9.43 1.95 16.12
C LEU A 617 -9.83 2.97 15.04
N VAL A 618 -11.02 3.56 15.13
CA VAL A 618 -11.47 4.59 14.17
C VAL A 618 -10.54 5.81 14.18
N LYS A 619 -10.10 6.27 15.35
CA LYS A 619 -9.10 7.33 15.47
C LYS A 619 -7.80 6.97 14.76
N GLN A 620 -7.27 5.77 14.98
CA GLN A 620 -6.07 5.29 14.30
C GLN A 620 -6.26 5.23 12.77
N GLN A 621 -7.43 4.81 12.30
CA GLN A 621 -7.74 4.79 10.88
C GLN A 621 -7.83 6.21 10.29
N LEU A 622 -8.44 7.17 11.00
CA LEU A 622 -8.47 8.58 10.59
C LEU A 622 -7.07 9.19 10.52
N GLU A 623 -6.16 8.85 11.44
CA GLU A 623 -4.75 9.26 11.38
C GLU A 623 -4.03 8.64 10.17
N PHE A 624 -4.33 7.38 9.84
CA PHE A 624 -3.79 6.71 8.66
C PHE A 624 -4.27 7.38 7.36
N LEU A 625 -5.57 7.69 7.25
CA LEU A 625 -6.15 8.45 6.13
C LEU A 625 -5.47 9.82 5.98
N GLN A 626 -5.27 10.54 7.09
CA GLN A 626 -4.61 11.86 7.10
C GLN A 626 -3.14 11.80 6.68
N LYS A 627 -2.41 10.76 7.09
CA LYS A 627 -1.00 10.56 6.74
C LYS A 627 -0.79 10.45 5.21
N TYR A 628 -1.76 9.88 4.51
CA TYR A 628 -1.71 9.62 3.07
C TYR A 628 -2.64 10.51 2.25
N GLN A 629 -3.13 11.62 2.83
CA GLN A 629 -3.88 12.62 2.09
C GLN A 629 -2.99 13.24 0.99
N ASP A 630 -3.48 13.24 -0.24
CA ASP A 630 -2.79 13.82 -1.39
C ASP A 630 -2.58 15.33 -1.20
N ILE A 631 -1.59 15.89 -1.91
CA ILE A 631 -1.32 17.33 -1.89
C ILE A 631 -2.52 18.17 -2.32
N SER A 632 -3.42 17.62 -3.16
CA SER A 632 -4.68 18.25 -3.55
C SER A 632 -5.74 18.27 -2.44
N GLY A 633 -5.58 17.48 -1.38
CA GLY A 633 -6.58 17.26 -0.32
C GLY A 633 -7.36 15.95 -0.45
N LYS A 634 -7.18 15.23 -1.56
CA LYS A 634 -7.86 13.96 -1.84
C LYS A 634 -7.41 12.82 -0.92
N ILE A 635 -8.34 11.97 -0.51
CA ILE A 635 -8.07 10.72 0.21
C ILE A 635 -7.87 9.57 -0.78
N PHE A 636 -6.93 8.67 -0.47
CA PHE A 636 -6.57 7.56 -1.34
C PHE A 636 -7.74 6.60 -1.57
N HIS A 637 -7.74 5.98 -2.74
CA HIS A 637 -8.58 4.83 -3.01
C HIS A 637 -8.01 3.61 -2.30
N GLU A 638 -6.73 3.33 -2.54
CA GLU A 638 -6.04 2.16 -1.99
C GLU A 638 -4.53 2.39 -1.81
N ILE A 639 -3.96 1.70 -0.83
CA ILE A 639 -2.51 1.60 -0.58
C ILE A 639 -2.13 0.12 -0.52
N SER A 640 -1.24 -0.31 -1.41
CA SER A 640 -0.67 -1.66 -1.31
C SER A 640 0.19 -1.80 -0.05
N THR A 641 0.32 -3.00 0.51
CA THR A 641 1.29 -3.18 1.60
C THR A 641 2.74 -2.95 1.14
N SER A 642 3.04 -3.04 -0.17
CA SER A 642 4.34 -2.60 -0.70
C SER A 642 4.54 -1.07 -0.73
N GLY A 643 3.52 -0.28 -0.36
CA GLY A 643 3.61 1.17 -0.14
C GLY A 643 3.20 2.02 -1.34
N VAL A 644 2.54 1.44 -2.34
CA VAL A 644 2.12 2.16 -3.55
C VAL A 644 0.71 2.70 -3.33
N VAL A 645 0.54 4.00 -3.54
CA VAL A 645 -0.72 4.72 -3.30
C VAL A 645 -1.43 5.00 -4.63
N HIS A 646 -2.76 4.86 -4.62
CA HIS A 646 -3.68 5.18 -5.70
C HIS A 646 -4.84 6.05 -5.19
N PHE A 647 -5.31 6.97 -6.03
CA PHE A 647 -6.27 8.03 -5.66
C PHE A 647 -7.47 8.06 -6.62
N ASP A 648 -7.86 6.92 -7.18
CA ASP A 648 -8.88 6.76 -8.23
C ASP A 648 -10.32 6.59 -7.71
N ALA A 649 -10.59 7.01 -6.47
CA ALA A 649 -11.94 7.04 -5.87
C ALA A 649 -12.48 8.47 -5.78
N ALA A 650 -13.75 8.68 -6.10
CA ALA A 650 -14.46 9.94 -5.90
C ALA A 650 -15.17 10.00 -4.54
N ASP A 651 -15.47 8.85 -3.94
CA ASP A 651 -16.27 8.74 -2.72
C ASP A 651 -15.46 8.63 -1.42
N ALA A 652 -14.18 8.24 -1.48
CA ALA A 652 -13.33 8.17 -0.28
C ALA A 652 -13.17 9.53 0.43
N THR A 653 -13.00 10.62 -0.32
CA THR A 653 -12.80 11.95 0.29
C THR A 653 -14.03 12.48 1.05
N PRO A 654 -15.27 12.40 0.51
CA PRO A 654 -16.44 12.77 1.31
C PRO A 654 -16.67 11.82 2.49
N LEU A 655 -16.43 10.51 2.32
CA LEU A 655 -16.56 9.52 3.39
C LEU A 655 -15.60 9.75 4.56
N TYR A 656 -14.34 10.12 4.31
CA TYR A 656 -13.38 10.54 5.35
C TYR A 656 -13.95 11.64 6.26
N ILE A 657 -14.58 12.66 5.68
CA ILE A 657 -15.15 13.78 6.44
C ILE A 657 -16.35 13.31 7.25
N ILE A 658 -17.20 12.45 6.68
CA ILE A 658 -18.35 11.85 7.38
C ILE A 658 -17.84 11.01 8.56
N LEU A 659 -16.81 10.18 8.36
CA LEU A 659 -16.19 9.38 9.42
C LEU A 659 -15.58 10.23 10.53
N ALA A 660 -14.92 11.34 10.20
CA ALA A 660 -14.39 12.25 11.21
C ALA A 660 -15.50 12.81 12.12
N ALA A 661 -16.66 13.14 11.56
CA ALA A 661 -17.79 13.63 12.35
C ALA A 661 -18.54 12.51 13.09
N HIS A 662 -18.59 11.31 12.52
CA HIS A 662 -19.11 10.11 13.16
C HIS A 662 -18.27 9.77 14.42
N TYR A 663 -16.95 9.72 14.26
CA TYR A 663 -15.99 9.59 15.36
C TYR A 663 -16.17 10.66 16.42
N LEU A 664 -16.38 11.93 16.03
CA LEU A 664 -16.63 13.01 16.99
C LEU A 664 -17.89 12.77 17.83
N ARG A 665 -18.96 12.23 17.23
CA ARG A 665 -20.20 11.89 17.98
C ARG A 665 -19.99 10.71 18.92
N ALA A 666 -19.28 9.68 18.46
CA ALA A 666 -19.03 8.49 19.25
C ALA A 666 -18.08 8.77 20.43
N SER A 667 -17.04 9.57 20.22
CA SER A 667 -15.96 9.78 21.20
C SER A 667 -16.04 11.08 22.00
N GLY A 668 -16.65 12.14 21.43
CA GLY A 668 -16.56 13.49 21.97
C GLY A 668 -15.18 14.16 21.85
N ASP A 669 -14.21 13.59 21.11
CA ASP A 669 -12.83 14.11 21.00
C ASP A 669 -12.73 15.34 20.07
N VAL A 670 -13.26 16.47 20.53
CA VAL A 670 -13.14 17.78 19.85
C VAL A 670 -11.68 18.19 19.64
N ASN A 671 -10.77 17.76 20.52
CA ASN A 671 -9.36 18.11 20.41
C ASN A 671 -8.70 17.43 19.22
N PHE A 672 -9.04 16.18 18.94
CA PHE A 672 -8.62 15.50 17.71
C PHE A 672 -9.12 16.23 16.47
N ILE A 673 -10.42 16.53 16.40
CA ILE A 673 -11.00 17.25 15.26
C ILE A 673 -10.36 18.63 15.06
N ARG A 674 -10.03 19.35 16.15
CA ARG A 674 -9.30 20.62 16.07
C ARG A 674 -7.92 20.45 15.44
N ARG A 675 -7.20 19.37 15.75
CA ARG A 675 -5.89 19.07 15.13
C ARG A 675 -6.02 18.61 13.68
N SER A 676 -7.07 17.85 13.36
CA SER A 676 -7.35 17.35 12.02
C SER A 676 -8.01 18.38 11.11
N TRP A 677 -8.42 19.56 11.62
CA TRP A 677 -9.19 20.55 10.86
C TRP A 677 -8.50 20.98 9.56
N ASN A 678 -7.18 21.12 9.53
CA ASN A 678 -6.47 21.47 8.30
C ASN A 678 -6.57 20.37 7.23
N HIS A 679 -6.58 19.09 7.62
CA HIS A 679 -6.81 17.98 6.69
C HIS A 679 -8.25 17.97 6.18
N ILE A 680 -9.22 18.19 7.07
CA ILE A 680 -10.65 18.28 6.73
C ILE A 680 -10.90 19.45 5.76
N GLN A 681 -10.29 20.62 6.01
CA GLN A 681 -10.43 21.78 5.11
C GLN A 681 -9.86 21.51 3.72
N LYS A 682 -8.67 20.89 3.62
CA LYS A 682 -8.11 20.50 2.32
C LYS A 682 -8.99 19.50 1.58
N ALA A 683 -9.57 18.54 2.29
CA ALA A 683 -10.53 17.59 1.71
C ALA A 683 -11.79 18.31 1.18
N LEU A 684 -12.32 19.28 1.92
CA LEU A 684 -13.45 20.10 1.45
C LEU A 684 -13.07 20.96 0.24
N GLU A 685 -11.91 21.62 0.26
CA GLU A 685 -11.41 22.42 -0.86
C GLU A 685 -11.24 21.56 -2.12
N PHE A 686 -10.72 20.34 -1.98
CA PHE A 686 -10.68 19.36 -3.05
C PHE A 686 -12.08 19.08 -3.58
N LEU A 687 -13.04 18.73 -2.72
CA LEU A 687 -14.41 18.39 -3.13
C LEU A 687 -15.10 19.53 -3.88
N TYR A 688 -15.01 20.76 -3.37
CA TYR A 688 -15.53 21.93 -4.09
C TYR A 688 -14.88 22.13 -5.46
N SER A 689 -13.59 21.78 -5.62
CA SER A 689 -12.91 21.91 -6.91
C SER A 689 -13.37 20.89 -7.96
N THR A 690 -14.13 19.87 -7.55
CA THR A 690 -14.64 18.83 -8.46
C THR A 690 -15.96 19.19 -9.12
N ASP A 691 -16.66 20.24 -8.66
CA ASP A 691 -17.85 20.79 -9.33
C ASP A 691 -17.41 21.66 -10.52
N THR A 692 -17.19 21.03 -11.68
CA THR A 692 -16.62 21.68 -12.86
C THR A 692 -17.67 22.34 -13.75
N ASP A 693 -18.94 21.92 -13.66
CA ASP A 693 -20.06 22.51 -14.38
C ASP A 693 -20.91 23.51 -13.55
N GLN A 694 -20.57 23.70 -12.27
CA GLN A 694 -21.18 24.65 -11.32
C GLN A 694 -22.64 24.32 -11.01
N ASP A 695 -23.00 23.04 -10.96
CA ASP A 695 -24.34 22.56 -10.62
C ASP A 695 -24.54 22.25 -9.12
N LEU A 696 -23.53 22.53 -8.29
CA LEU A 696 -23.43 22.24 -6.85
C LEU A 696 -23.17 20.79 -6.48
N LEU A 697 -22.99 19.89 -7.45
CA LEU A 697 -22.70 18.49 -7.22
C LEU A 697 -21.23 18.18 -7.47
N ILE A 698 -20.65 17.32 -6.64
CA ILE A 698 -19.31 16.79 -6.86
C ILE A 698 -19.35 15.67 -7.91
N GLU A 699 -18.26 15.50 -8.65
CA GLU A 699 -18.23 14.66 -9.85
C GLU A 699 -17.43 13.37 -9.68
N ASN A 700 -17.83 12.35 -10.45
CA ASN A 700 -17.01 11.17 -10.76
C ASN A 700 -16.01 11.47 -11.88
N THR A 701 -16.40 12.29 -12.85
CA THR A 701 -15.61 12.56 -14.07
C THR A 701 -14.27 13.23 -13.74
N ASN A 702 -13.15 12.70 -14.24
CA ASN A 702 -11.77 13.13 -13.95
C ASN A 702 -11.32 13.02 -12.48
N VAL A 703 -12.23 12.65 -11.58
CA VAL A 703 -11.95 12.43 -10.16
C VAL A 703 -11.63 10.97 -9.93
N GLY A 704 -12.56 10.07 -10.27
CA GLY A 704 -12.46 8.65 -9.97
C GLY A 704 -13.85 8.00 -9.89
N HIS A 705 -13.87 6.73 -9.54
CA HIS A 705 -15.13 6.01 -9.40
C HIS A 705 -15.79 6.22 -8.04
N GLY A 706 -17.12 6.08 -8.00
CA GLY A 706 -17.86 5.93 -6.75
C GLY A 706 -17.93 4.45 -6.39
N TRP A 707 -19.12 4.00 -5.98
CA TRP A 707 -19.36 2.60 -5.68
C TRP A 707 -19.23 1.66 -6.90
N VAL A 708 -19.64 2.13 -8.08
CA VAL A 708 -19.56 1.34 -9.32
C VAL A 708 -18.19 1.56 -9.94
N GLU A 709 -17.37 0.52 -10.01
CA GLU A 709 -15.98 0.53 -10.50
C GLU A 709 -15.84 0.17 -12.00
N GLY A 710 -16.93 -0.26 -12.63
CA GLY A 710 -16.96 -0.62 -14.05
C GLY A 710 -18.28 -1.23 -14.51
N GLY A 711 -18.29 -1.82 -15.71
CA GLY A 711 -19.48 -2.50 -16.26
C GLY A 711 -20.52 -1.55 -16.86
N LYS A 712 -21.76 -2.02 -17.04
CA LYS A 712 -22.82 -1.29 -17.78
C LYS A 712 -23.36 -0.06 -17.05
N LEU A 713 -23.22 -0.02 -15.72
CA LEU A 713 -23.64 1.09 -14.87
C LEU A 713 -22.58 2.21 -14.80
N TRP A 714 -21.41 1.98 -15.39
CA TRP A 714 -20.32 2.94 -15.37
C TRP A 714 -20.60 4.18 -16.23
N GLY A 715 -19.97 5.31 -15.88
CA GLY A 715 -19.92 6.51 -16.73
C GLY A 715 -20.86 7.65 -16.34
N ALA A 716 -21.51 7.58 -15.18
CA ALA A 716 -22.23 8.75 -14.64
C ALA A 716 -21.26 9.90 -14.36
N HIS A 717 -21.67 11.12 -14.69
CA HIS A 717 -20.94 12.33 -14.33
C HIS A 717 -20.99 12.55 -12.82
N THR A 718 -22.18 12.43 -12.26
CA THR A 718 -22.44 12.39 -10.82
C THR A 718 -23.43 11.27 -10.51
N THR A 719 -23.02 10.30 -9.70
CA THR A 719 -23.95 9.29 -9.18
C THR A 719 -24.82 9.87 -8.05
N LEU A 720 -26.06 9.37 -7.92
CA LEU A 720 -26.92 9.74 -6.78
C LEU A 720 -26.24 9.40 -5.44
N TYR A 721 -25.52 8.27 -5.40
CA TYR A 721 -24.69 7.89 -4.26
C TYR A 721 -23.71 8.99 -3.87
N LEU A 722 -22.96 9.53 -4.84
CA LEU A 722 -21.99 10.58 -4.59
C LEU A 722 -22.66 11.90 -4.18
N ALA A 723 -23.78 12.27 -4.80
CA ALA A 723 -24.56 13.44 -4.40
C ALA A 723 -25.09 13.33 -2.95
N ALA A 724 -25.56 12.15 -2.55
CA ALA A 724 -25.99 11.87 -1.18
C ALA A 724 -24.84 11.97 -0.18
N LEU A 725 -23.66 11.42 -0.52
CA LEU A 725 -22.47 11.58 0.30
C LEU A 725 -22.08 13.06 0.43
N TRP A 726 -22.16 13.84 -0.64
CA TRP A 726 -21.80 15.26 -0.59
C TRP A 726 -22.72 16.08 0.31
N ALA A 727 -24.04 15.88 0.21
CA ALA A 727 -24.99 16.51 1.13
C ALA A 727 -24.70 16.13 2.60
N GLN A 728 -24.39 14.86 2.85
CA GLN A 728 -24.03 14.40 4.20
C GLN A 728 -22.71 15.00 4.67
N THR A 729 -21.68 15.03 3.83
CA THR A 729 -20.38 15.65 4.12
C THR A 729 -20.53 17.11 4.54
N LEU A 730 -21.39 17.87 3.87
CA LEU A 730 -21.65 19.27 4.24
C LEU A 730 -22.37 19.39 5.58
N ARG A 731 -23.39 18.56 5.85
CA ARG A 731 -24.04 18.49 7.18
C ARG A 731 -23.04 18.16 8.28
N GLU A 732 -22.17 17.20 8.04
CA GLU A 732 -21.16 16.76 8.99
C GLU A 732 -20.05 17.79 9.21
N SER A 733 -19.66 18.48 8.14
CA SER A 733 -18.74 19.62 8.22
C SER A 733 -19.35 20.77 9.01
N ALA A 734 -20.66 21.02 8.87
CA ALA A 734 -21.35 22.03 9.65
C ALA A 734 -21.34 21.72 11.15
N TYR A 735 -21.62 20.47 11.51
CA TYR A 735 -21.54 19.99 12.89
C TYR A 735 -20.13 20.16 13.47
N MET A 736 -19.10 19.68 12.77
CA MET A 736 -17.71 19.82 13.22
C MET A 736 -17.30 21.29 13.33
N ALA A 737 -17.68 22.13 12.36
CA ALA A 737 -17.41 23.57 12.39
C ALA A 737 -18.05 24.24 13.62
N ALA A 738 -19.30 23.92 13.94
CA ALA A 738 -19.98 24.44 15.13
C ALA A 738 -19.27 24.01 16.43
N CYS A 739 -18.84 22.75 16.54
CA CYS A 739 -18.05 22.25 17.67
C CYS A 739 -16.67 22.94 17.82
N LEU A 740 -16.18 23.60 16.78
CA LEU A 740 -14.94 24.37 16.76
C LEU A 740 -15.17 25.89 16.79
N ASP A 741 -16.39 26.35 17.10
CA ASP A 741 -16.80 27.76 17.12
C ASP A 741 -16.64 28.49 15.76
N LYS A 742 -16.72 27.75 14.65
CA LYS A 742 -16.63 28.25 13.26
C LYS A 742 -18.01 28.48 12.65
N ASN A 743 -18.86 29.25 13.34
CA ASN A 743 -20.29 29.37 13.02
C ASN A 743 -20.59 29.85 11.59
N THR A 744 -19.79 30.75 11.02
CA THR A 744 -19.98 31.21 9.63
C THR A 744 -19.81 30.09 8.61
N TRP A 745 -18.89 29.16 8.87
CA TRP A 745 -18.69 27.97 8.04
C TRP A 745 -19.84 26.98 8.24
N ALA A 746 -20.26 26.79 9.49
CA ALA A 746 -21.40 25.91 9.79
C ALA A 746 -22.69 26.35 9.08
N GLU A 747 -23.02 27.64 9.11
CA GLU A 747 -24.18 28.19 8.41
C GLU A 747 -24.09 28.00 6.90
N ARG A 748 -22.91 28.24 6.32
CA ARG A 748 -22.67 28.04 4.89
C ARG A 748 -22.90 26.58 4.48
N TYR A 749 -22.27 25.65 5.18
CA TYR A 749 -22.34 24.22 4.86
C TYR A 749 -23.76 23.67 4.99
N ASN A 750 -24.50 24.05 6.03
CA ASN A 750 -25.91 23.65 6.17
C ASN A 750 -26.77 24.15 5.01
N ARG A 751 -26.62 25.43 4.62
CA ARG A 751 -27.37 25.99 3.50
C ARG A 751 -27.09 25.26 2.19
N GLU A 752 -25.82 24.99 1.90
CA GLU A 752 -25.44 24.27 0.68
C GLU A 752 -25.92 22.81 0.71
N ALA A 753 -25.85 22.14 1.87
CA ALA A 753 -26.41 20.80 2.04
C ALA A 753 -27.92 20.77 1.74
N ASP A 754 -28.69 21.74 2.21
CA ASP A 754 -30.13 21.82 1.94
C ASP A 754 -30.44 22.04 0.45
N GLN A 755 -29.57 22.74 -0.29
CA GLN A 755 -29.72 22.90 -1.74
C GLN A 755 -29.51 21.57 -2.48
N ILE A 756 -28.48 20.80 -2.11
CA ILE A 756 -28.22 19.47 -2.69
C ILE A 756 -29.32 18.48 -2.28
N ILE A 757 -29.81 18.61 -1.03
CA ILE A 757 -31.12 18.20 -0.51
C ILE A 757 -32.22 18.15 -1.56
N GLN A 758 -32.50 19.36 -2.03
CA GLN A 758 -33.55 19.64 -2.97
C GLN A 758 -33.25 18.99 -4.32
N ILE A 759 -32.03 19.12 -4.84
CA ILE A 759 -31.61 18.50 -6.12
C ILE A 759 -31.80 16.97 -6.09
N ILE A 760 -31.41 16.31 -5.00
CA ILE A 760 -31.61 14.85 -4.83
C ILE A 760 -33.10 14.52 -4.97
N ASN A 761 -33.97 15.25 -4.28
CA ASN A 761 -35.39 14.93 -4.22
C ASN A 761 -36.20 15.41 -5.43
N SER A 762 -35.76 16.45 -6.15
CA SER A 762 -36.41 16.92 -7.36
C SER A 762 -35.84 16.26 -8.60
N ASP A 763 -34.54 16.42 -8.85
CA ASP A 763 -33.98 16.21 -10.19
C ASP A 763 -33.60 14.75 -10.41
N PHE A 764 -33.15 14.04 -9.36
CA PHE A 764 -32.90 12.61 -9.44
C PHE A 764 -34.17 11.76 -9.31
N TRP A 765 -35.30 12.33 -8.88
CA TRP A 765 -36.54 11.55 -8.76
C TRP A 765 -37.21 11.35 -10.11
N ASN A 766 -37.62 10.12 -10.41
CA ASN A 766 -38.38 9.82 -11.62
C ASN A 766 -39.82 9.42 -11.26
N ASP A 767 -40.74 10.37 -11.45
CA ASP A 767 -42.18 10.16 -11.21
C ASP A 767 -42.77 9.02 -12.04
N SER A 768 -42.26 8.77 -13.25
CA SER A 768 -42.82 7.74 -14.14
C SER A 768 -42.50 6.32 -13.68
N THR A 769 -41.36 6.13 -13.01
CA THR A 769 -40.90 4.82 -12.54
C THR A 769 -41.07 4.63 -11.03
N GLY A 770 -41.36 5.70 -10.28
CA GLY A 770 -41.43 5.70 -8.82
C GLY A 770 -40.07 5.40 -8.18
N PHE A 771 -38.97 5.83 -8.80
CA PHE A 771 -37.63 5.42 -8.40
C PHE A 771 -36.61 6.54 -8.69
N TYR A 772 -35.54 6.65 -7.89
CA TYR A 772 -34.48 7.63 -8.18
C TYR A 772 -33.56 7.15 -9.29
N HIS A 773 -33.22 8.06 -10.20
CA HIS A 773 -32.18 7.88 -11.19
C HIS A 773 -30.84 7.50 -10.54
N TYR A 774 -30.11 6.59 -11.18
CA TYR A 774 -28.80 6.13 -10.73
C TYR A 774 -27.76 7.26 -10.72
N GLY A 775 -27.79 8.12 -11.74
CA GLY A 775 -26.78 9.15 -11.93
C GLY A 775 -27.16 10.17 -13.00
N LYS A 776 -26.63 11.38 -12.87
CA LYS A 776 -26.62 12.42 -13.90
C LYS A 776 -25.46 12.17 -14.86
N MET A 777 -25.70 12.29 -16.16
CA MET A 777 -24.73 12.14 -17.24
C MET A 777 -24.15 13.50 -17.63
N LYS A 778 -23.02 13.52 -18.34
CA LYS A 778 -22.32 14.77 -18.73
C LYS A 778 -23.13 15.67 -19.67
N ASP A 779 -24.09 15.10 -20.40
CA ASP A 779 -25.02 15.85 -21.25
C ASP A 779 -26.24 16.40 -20.48
N GLY A 780 -26.29 16.20 -19.16
CA GLY A 780 -27.39 16.61 -18.29
C GLY A 780 -28.56 15.61 -18.24
N SER A 781 -28.54 14.54 -19.03
CA SER A 781 -29.54 13.47 -18.93
C SER A 781 -29.36 12.63 -17.67
N TYR A 782 -30.40 11.90 -17.25
CA TYR A 782 -30.34 11.02 -16.08
C TYR A 782 -30.47 9.55 -16.49
N ASN A 783 -29.63 8.70 -15.90
CA ASN A 783 -29.69 7.26 -16.08
C ASN A 783 -30.82 6.67 -15.21
N PRO A 784 -31.87 6.04 -15.80
CA PRO A 784 -33.03 5.53 -15.08
C PRO A 784 -32.83 4.14 -14.46
N GLU A 785 -31.65 3.52 -14.59
CA GLU A 785 -31.42 2.17 -14.09
C GLU A 785 -31.67 2.09 -12.57
N ARG A 786 -32.48 1.10 -12.16
CA ARG A 786 -32.82 0.89 -10.76
C ARG A 786 -31.65 0.19 -10.07
N THR A 787 -31.12 0.78 -9.01
CA THR A 787 -29.99 0.22 -8.25
C THR A 787 -30.27 0.29 -6.75
N VAL A 788 -29.48 -0.42 -5.95
CA VAL A 788 -29.57 -0.36 -4.47
C VAL A 788 -28.91 0.89 -3.89
N LEU A 789 -28.09 1.60 -4.67
CA LEU A 789 -27.32 2.76 -4.22
C LEU A 789 -28.12 3.91 -3.57
N PRO A 790 -29.39 4.19 -3.95
CA PRO A 790 -30.21 5.16 -3.22
C PRO A 790 -30.37 4.82 -1.73
N ALA A 791 -30.18 3.56 -1.31
CA ALA A 791 -30.20 3.16 0.09
C ALA A 791 -29.21 3.95 0.97
N VAL A 792 -28.11 4.47 0.40
CA VAL A 792 -27.17 5.33 1.14
C VAL A 792 -27.79 6.68 1.50
N GLY A 793 -28.52 7.30 0.57
CA GLY A 793 -29.27 8.53 0.86
C GLY A 793 -30.44 8.30 1.82
N MET A 794 -31.08 7.12 1.74
CA MET A 794 -32.10 6.69 2.72
C MET A 794 -31.51 6.53 4.12
N TYR A 795 -30.35 5.87 4.22
CA TYR A 795 -29.63 5.64 5.47
C TYR A 795 -29.34 6.96 6.21
N TYR A 796 -28.92 8.00 5.48
CA TYR A 796 -28.68 9.33 6.04
C TYR A 796 -29.94 10.21 6.19
N GLY A 797 -31.12 9.71 5.83
CA GLY A 797 -32.37 10.47 5.91
C GLY A 797 -32.40 11.70 5.00
N LEU A 798 -31.83 11.59 3.80
CA LEU A 798 -31.73 12.70 2.82
C LEU A 798 -32.85 12.70 1.77
N MET A 799 -33.73 11.70 1.81
CA MET A 799 -34.77 11.47 0.81
C MET A 799 -36.17 11.65 1.39
N ASP A 800 -37.12 12.10 0.56
CA ASP A 800 -38.51 12.25 0.96
C ASP A 800 -39.11 10.89 1.35
N ARG A 801 -39.81 10.86 2.49
CA ARG A 801 -40.26 9.62 3.12
C ARG A 801 -41.19 8.77 2.23
N ASP A 802 -42.08 9.40 1.49
CA ASP A 802 -43.03 8.76 0.56
C ASP A 802 -42.32 8.12 -0.64
N LYS A 803 -41.27 8.76 -1.15
CA LYS A 803 -40.39 8.21 -2.20
C LYS A 803 -39.61 7.01 -1.68
N VAL A 804 -39.08 7.09 -0.45
CA VAL A 804 -38.38 5.97 0.20
C VAL A 804 -39.31 4.75 0.40
N GLU A 805 -40.54 4.96 0.87
CA GLU A 805 -41.53 3.89 1.04
C GLU A 805 -41.77 3.13 -0.28
N THR A 806 -41.96 3.87 -1.38
CA THR A 806 -42.13 3.30 -2.73
C THR A 806 -40.94 2.42 -3.13
N MET A 807 -39.71 2.85 -2.83
CA MET A 807 -38.52 2.09 -3.17
C MET A 807 -38.29 0.85 -2.29
N LEU A 808 -38.62 0.92 -1.00
CA LEU A 808 -38.48 -0.22 -0.09
C LEU A 808 -39.39 -1.38 -0.51
N GLU A 809 -40.57 -1.10 -1.07
CA GLU A 809 -41.43 -2.12 -1.69
C GLU A 809 -40.69 -2.83 -2.84
N GLU A 810 -40.05 -2.09 -3.75
CA GLU A 810 -39.28 -2.65 -4.86
C GLU A 810 -38.06 -3.46 -4.35
N PHE A 811 -37.33 -2.95 -3.35
CA PHE A 811 -36.18 -3.64 -2.75
C PHE A 811 -36.55 -4.97 -2.08
N SER A 812 -37.75 -5.05 -1.50
CA SER A 812 -38.29 -6.29 -0.94
C SER A 812 -38.69 -7.31 -2.00
N GLY A 813 -38.80 -6.89 -3.26
CA GLY A 813 -39.16 -7.74 -4.40
C GLY A 813 -37.98 -8.58 -4.92
N ASN A 814 -38.32 -9.60 -5.71
CA ASN A 814 -37.37 -10.56 -6.29
C ASN A 814 -36.32 -9.94 -7.23
N GLY A 815 -36.48 -8.66 -7.61
CA GLY A 815 -35.49 -7.94 -8.42
C GLY A 815 -34.25 -7.51 -7.66
N PHE A 816 -34.35 -7.37 -6.32
CA PHE A 816 -33.27 -6.91 -5.44
C PHE A 816 -32.96 -7.88 -4.31
N SER A 817 -33.97 -8.60 -3.82
CA SER A 817 -33.81 -9.59 -2.75
C SER A 817 -34.00 -10.99 -3.31
N THR A 818 -32.97 -11.82 -3.25
CA THR A 818 -33.07 -13.25 -3.59
C THR A 818 -33.46 -14.06 -2.35
N ASN A 819 -34.21 -15.13 -2.53
CA ASN A 819 -34.70 -16.00 -1.45
C ASN A 819 -33.70 -17.09 -1.01
N TRP A 820 -32.41 -16.93 -1.35
CA TRP A 820 -31.36 -17.91 -1.08
C TRP A 820 -30.13 -17.24 -0.48
#